data_AF-A0A9D6L6V7-F1
#
_entry.id   AF-A0A9D6L6V7-F1
#
_cell.length_a   1.000
_cell.length_b   1.000
_cell.length_c   1.000
_cell.angle_alpha   90.00
_cell.angle_beta   90.00
_cell.angle_gamma   90.00
#
_symmetry.space_group_name_H-M   'P 1'
#
loop_
_entity.id
_entity.type
_entity.pdbx_description
1 polymer ?
#
loop_
_entity_poly.entity_id
_entity_poly.type
_entity_poly.pdbx_seq_one_letter_code
_entity_poly.pdbx_strand_id
1 'polypeptide(L)'
;MARLTPVPFPDLLRRMRREVELNRAIFDLSVRHWFFPARELDFSARHSSHRASTPVGPAAGPHTQLAQNIVLSWLAGGRIIELKTVQVNDRLTIPRPCIHVPNVGYNVEWSQELSVSESTAEYAKAVFLMEILKATQCFGAFDDTSGFERSSDTVYDVSIGYDLAGIRSDKVTGFLRAMQNPASHFEELRRQLAGDLQEFRELELPASISDCVTLSTFHGCPADQIEAMVRYLLEKLGLHVIIKFNPTLLGFDEVRELLIDRLGYHHLALCREAFEQDLQYEDALEMLRRLRRVAENCGLTVGAKFTNTLVVANNPEFFPTHTDPYMYLSGQPLHVIAMNLMQHFREDLGFEFPVSFSAGIQRKNFPAAVACGMVPVTTCTDLLRQGGYGRLPRYLDALADEMRRSGVSSREAFVLAAHGHGAEAVAEALRSVQGGAQVWKHEGPRLTAIATAHPDELPRALREAAAVGSLDAEAIVLQATRVAGRLNGRDIVPALAGDPRYHAQSNVKEPRHIASTLALYDCINCDLCISACPNDAIFAYNASPVKTPTELLRLRNGSQLVHAPGKGFALREVHQLAVLDGLCNECSNCDVYCPEQGAPFQLKERVFLNLDDFRSAPARDGFCRQENTLHARLGGVEFSLVPQPERNCATMSGADFHLDLQWEPLQVREGRLTDSRDIDFDTALLWRMKTVWESIFHSDAPNMVNPDPRAGRTERLS
;
A
#
# COMPACT_ATOMS: atom_id res chain seq x y z
N MET A 1 -12.41 -17.54 8.14
CA MET A 1 -11.74 -16.26 8.43
C MET A 1 -11.38 -15.62 7.11
N ALA A 2 -11.27 -14.28 7.06
CA ALA A 2 -10.80 -13.59 5.87
C ALA A 2 -9.39 -14.05 5.50
N ARG A 3 -9.17 -14.34 4.22
CA ARG A 3 -7.87 -14.71 3.66
C ARG A 3 -7.67 -13.93 2.36
N LEU A 4 -6.47 -13.39 2.17
CA LEU A 4 -6.09 -12.79 0.90
C LEU A 4 -5.83 -13.89 -0.15
N THR A 5 -6.53 -13.81 -1.28
CA THR A 5 -6.33 -14.60 -2.49
C THR A 5 -5.88 -13.67 -3.62
N PRO A 6 -4.63 -13.78 -4.07
CA PRO A 6 -4.11 -12.99 -5.19
C PRO A 6 -4.92 -13.15 -6.49
N VAL A 7 -5.12 -12.03 -7.21
CA VAL A 7 -5.77 -12.06 -8.53
C VAL A 7 -4.81 -12.65 -9.58
N PRO A 8 -5.27 -13.48 -10.52
CA PRO A 8 -4.43 -14.02 -11.59
C PRO A 8 -3.73 -12.92 -12.40
N PHE A 9 -2.48 -13.16 -12.81
CA PHE A 9 -1.67 -12.18 -13.52
C PHE A 9 -2.28 -11.71 -14.86
N PRO A 10 -2.79 -12.62 -15.73
CA PRO A 10 -3.47 -12.21 -16.96
C PRO A 10 -4.69 -11.32 -16.72
N ASP A 11 -5.43 -11.54 -15.63
CA ASP A 11 -6.65 -10.81 -15.33
C ASP A 11 -6.36 -9.38 -14.88
N LEU A 12 -5.33 -9.20 -14.03
CA LEU A 12 -4.82 -7.86 -13.69
C LEU A 12 -4.37 -7.10 -14.94
N LEU A 13 -3.60 -7.76 -15.82
CA LEU A 13 -3.08 -7.13 -17.02
C LEU A 13 -4.20 -6.71 -18.00
N ARG A 14 -5.19 -7.59 -18.23
CA ARG A 14 -6.37 -7.27 -19.05
C ARG A 14 -7.17 -6.12 -18.46
N ARG A 15 -7.44 -6.15 -17.15
CA ARG A 15 -8.14 -5.06 -16.44
C ARG A 15 -7.40 -3.74 -16.64
N MET A 16 -6.09 -3.70 -16.42
CA MET A 16 -5.26 -2.50 -16.61
C MET A 16 -5.37 -1.94 -18.02
N ARG A 17 -5.13 -2.76 -19.05
CA ARG A 17 -5.20 -2.33 -20.45
C ARG A 17 -6.59 -1.79 -20.77
N ARG A 18 -7.64 -2.49 -20.34
CA ARG A 18 -9.02 -2.16 -20.68
C ARG A 18 -9.54 -0.92 -19.97
N GLU A 19 -9.16 -0.71 -18.71
CA GLU A 19 -9.53 0.49 -17.97
C GLU A 19 -8.83 1.74 -18.52
N VAL A 20 -7.61 1.64 -19.05
CA VAL A 20 -6.99 2.79 -19.74
C VAL A 20 -7.77 3.15 -20.99
N GLU A 21 -8.10 2.16 -21.83
CA GLU A 21 -8.86 2.35 -23.07
C GLU A 21 -10.25 2.96 -22.85
N LEU A 22 -10.96 2.53 -21.79
CA LEU A 22 -12.35 2.91 -21.57
C LEU A 22 -12.53 4.05 -20.59
N ASN A 23 -11.73 4.08 -19.52
CA ASN A 23 -11.99 4.90 -18.34
C ASN A 23 -10.84 5.87 -18.04
N ARG A 24 -9.71 5.80 -18.77
CA ARG A 24 -8.47 6.52 -18.45
C ARG A 24 -8.05 6.33 -16.99
N ALA A 25 -8.11 5.08 -16.52
CA ALA A 25 -7.78 4.68 -15.16
C ALA A 25 -7.06 3.32 -15.15
N ILE A 26 -6.43 3.00 -14.03
CA ILE A 26 -5.94 1.65 -13.72
C ILE A 26 -6.33 1.35 -12.27
N PHE A 27 -7.01 0.23 -12.05
CA PHE A 27 -7.60 -0.18 -10.79
C PHE A 27 -8.38 0.97 -10.13
N ASP A 28 -9.26 1.58 -10.94
CA ASP A 28 -10.09 2.75 -10.57
C ASP A 28 -9.31 4.05 -10.23
N LEU A 29 -7.97 4.03 -10.23
CA LEU A 29 -7.15 5.23 -10.08
C LEU A 29 -7.06 5.98 -11.42
N SER A 30 -7.85 7.05 -11.54
CA SER A 30 -7.84 7.95 -12.69
C SER A 30 -6.44 8.51 -12.99
N VAL A 31 -6.11 8.63 -14.29
CA VAL A 31 -4.86 9.22 -14.79
C VAL A 31 -4.52 10.60 -14.22
N ARG A 32 -5.53 11.37 -13.76
CA ARG A 32 -5.32 12.67 -13.10
C ARG A 32 -4.57 12.57 -11.76
N HIS A 33 -4.52 11.37 -11.18
CA HIS A 33 -3.82 11.07 -9.94
C HIS A 33 -2.51 10.32 -10.18
N TRP A 34 -2.14 10.11 -11.45
CA TRP A 34 -0.84 9.55 -11.76
C TRP A 34 0.21 10.65 -11.68
N PHE A 35 1.41 10.31 -11.22
CA PHE A 35 2.51 11.27 -11.08
C PHE A 35 3.74 10.80 -11.85
N PHE A 36 4.10 11.62 -12.85
CA PHE A 36 5.34 11.52 -13.59
C PHE A 36 5.92 12.94 -13.69
N PRO A 37 7.07 13.24 -13.07
CA PRO A 37 7.62 14.58 -13.00
C PRO A 37 7.92 15.18 -14.38
N ALA A 38 7.62 16.47 -14.52
CA ALA A 38 8.03 17.26 -15.68
C ALA A 38 9.56 17.38 -15.74
N ARG A 39 10.10 17.58 -16.96
CA ARG A 39 11.57 17.59 -17.23
C ARG A 39 12.37 18.64 -16.45
N GLU A 40 11.71 19.64 -15.87
CA GLU A 40 12.35 20.79 -15.22
C GLU A 40 12.81 20.52 -13.78
N LEU A 41 12.24 19.52 -13.10
CA LEU A 41 12.55 19.23 -11.70
C LEU A 41 13.09 17.81 -11.54
N ASP A 42 14.22 17.69 -10.84
CA ASP A 42 14.81 16.41 -10.47
C ASP A 42 14.51 16.08 -8.99
N PHE A 43 13.54 15.18 -8.79
CA PHE A 43 13.18 14.65 -7.47
C PHE A 43 14.04 13.46 -7.06
N SER A 44 14.97 13.02 -7.89
CA SER A 44 15.60 11.73 -7.71
C SER A 44 16.40 11.62 -6.41
N ALA A 45 16.44 10.40 -5.91
CA ALA A 45 17.09 10.07 -4.66
C ALA A 45 17.85 8.75 -4.82
N ARG A 46 18.92 8.60 -4.03
CA ARG A 46 19.65 7.34 -3.93
C ARG A 46 19.22 6.60 -2.68
N HIS A 47 18.74 5.37 -2.86
CA HIS A 47 18.49 4.42 -1.77
C HIS A 47 19.51 3.30 -1.91
N SER A 48 20.44 3.21 -0.96
CA SER A 48 21.67 2.40 -1.10
C SER A 48 22.40 2.71 -2.42
N SER A 49 22.64 1.70 -3.27
CA SER A 49 23.33 1.85 -4.55
C SER A 49 22.41 2.30 -5.69
N HIS A 50 21.08 2.29 -5.50
CA HIS A 50 20.09 2.47 -6.57
C HIS A 50 19.48 3.87 -6.63
N ARG A 51 19.16 4.32 -7.84
CA ARG A 51 18.42 5.57 -8.09
C ARG A 51 16.92 5.29 -8.09
N ALA A 52 16.16 6.15 -7.42
CA ALA A 52 14.71 6.24 -7.55
C ALA A 52 14.33 7.63 -8.08
N SER A 53 13.32 7.70 -8.94
CA SER A 53 12.93 8.98 -9.57
C SER A 53 12.26 9.97 -8.61
N THR A 54 11.81 9.50 -7.44
CA THR A 54 11.24 10.34 -6.36
C THR A 54 11.66 9.77 -5.00
N PRO A 55 11.71 10.57 -3.93
CA PRO A 55 12.16 10.09 -2.61
C PRO A 55 11.04 9.45 -1.79
N VAL A 56 9.87 9.19 -2.38
CA VAL A 56 8.65 8.78 -1.68
C VAL A 56 8.20 7.39 -2.11
N GLY A 57 7.47 6.74 -1.22
CA GLY A 57 6.67 5.56 -1.55
C GLY A 57 5.84 5.09 -0.35
N PRO A 58 5.09 3.99 -0.52
CA PRO A 58 4.38 3.38 0.58
C PRO A 58 5.36 2.76 1.58
N ALA A 59 5.04 2.83 2.87
CA ALA A 59 5.75 2.08 3.89
C ALA A 59 5.29 0.61 3.90
N ALA A 60 6.12 -0.28 4.44
CA ALA A 60 5.74 -1.67 4.71
C ALA A 60 4.47 -1.70 5.55
N GLY A 61 3.39 -2.21 4.96
CA GLY A 61 2.05 -2.05 5.50
C GLY A 61 1.00 -2.63 4.57
N PRO A 62 -0.29 -2.38 4.82
CA PRO A 62 -1.36 -3.03 4.08
C PRO A 62 -1.33 -2.72 2.57
N HIS A 63 -0.78 -1.58 2.16
CA HIS A 63 -0.66 -1.15 0.76
C HIS A 63 0.40 -1.90 -0.07
N THR A 64 1.26 -2.71 0.54
CA THR A 64 2.41 -3.33 -0.17
C THR A 64 2.43 -4.86 -0.06
N GLN A 65 1.23 -5.46 -0.02
CA GLN A 65 1.03 -6.91 -0.02
C GLN A 65 0.65 -7.45 -1.39
N LEU A 66 -0.30 -6.81 -2.06
CA LEU A 66 -0.89 -7.29 -3.31
C LEU A 66 -0.36 -6.49 -4.51
N ALA A 67 -0.27 -7.15 -5.67
CA ALA A 67 0.37 -6.59 -6.86
C ALA A 67 -0.31 -5.30 -7.34
N GLN A 68 -1.64 -5.26 -7.36
CA GLN A 68 -2.41 -4.07 -7.78
C GLN A 68 -2.14 -2.87 -6.86
N ASN A 69 -1.97 -3.09 -5.56
CA ASN A 69 -1.73 -2.02 -4.58
C ASN A 69 -0.32 -1.42 -4.71
N ILE A 70 0.65 -2.27 -5.05
CA ILE A 70 2.02 -1.84 -5.41
C ILE A 70 1.99 -1.02 -6.71
N VAL A 71 1.27 -1.48 -7.73
CA VAL A 71 1.09 -0.75 -9.00
C VAL A 71 0.40 0.60 -8.79
N LEU A 72 -0.66 0.65 -7.97
CA LEU A 72 -1.37 1.88 -7.62
C LEU A 72 -0.46 2.89 -6.92
N SER A 73 0.37 2.42 -5.98
CA SER A 73 1.37 3.24 -5.29
C SER A 73 2.40 3.81 -6.26
N TRP A 74 2.84 3.01 -7.23
CA TRP A 74 3.77 3.43 -8.27
C TRP A 74 3.15 4.46 -9.22
N LEU A 75 1.95 4.21 -9.74
CA LEU A 75 1.22 5.15 -10.58
C LEU A 75 1.05 6.51 -9.89
N ALA A 76 0.77 6.52 -8.58
CA ALA A 76 0.61 7.73 -7.78
C ALA A 76 1.91 8.48 -7.45
N GLY A 77 3.06 8.01 -7.95
CA GLY A 77 4.36 8.67 -7.79
C GLY A 77 5.32 8.01 -6.82
N GLY A 78 4.97 6.86 -6.21
CA GLY A 78 5.90 6.10 -5.39
C GLY A 78 7.02 5.50 -6.24
N ARG A 79 8.29 5.68 -5.82
CA ARG A 79 9.47 5.10 -6.49
C ARG A 79 10.41 4.35 -5.58
N ILE A 80 10.20 4.42 -4.26
CA ILE A 80 10.87 3.54 -3.31
C ILE A 80 9.77 2.77 -2.58
N ILE A 81 9.50 1.56 -3.04
CA ILE A 81 8.39 0.73 -2.55
C ILE A 81 8.91 -0.19 -1.45
N GLU A 82 8.54 0.08 -0.20
CA GLU A 82 8.85 -0.82 0.92
C GLU A 82 7.80 -1.93 1.01
N LEU A 83 8.19 -3.15 0.63
CA LEU A 83 7.32 -4.31 0.58
C LEU A 83 6.95 -4.79 1.99
N LYS A 84 5.75 -5.35 2.15
CA LYS A 84 5.25 -5.80 3.46
C LYS A 84 6.24 -6.74 4.13
N THR A 85 6.40 -6.58 5.44
CA THR A 85 7.28 -7.41 6.26
C THR A 85 6.93 -8.88 6.13
N VAL A 86 7.91 -9.68 5.73
CA VAL A 86 7.84 -11.14 5.65
C VAL A 86 8.46 -11.78 6.89
N GLN A 87 7.80 -12.82 7.41
CA GLN A 87 8.28 -13.60 8.54
C GLN A 87 8.07 -15.10 8.35
N VAL A 88 8.78 -15.91 9.15
CA VAL A 88 8.67 -17.38 9.09
C VAL A 88 7.26 -17.88 9.41
N ASN A 89 6.58 -17.24 10.37
CA ASN A 89 5.19 -17.49 10.72
C ASN A 89 4.24 -16.71 9.80
N ASP A 90 3.79 -17.34 8.71
CA ASP A 90 2.87 -16.77 7.73
C ASP A 90 1.45 -17.34 7.82
N ARG A 91 1.10 -17.93 8.98
CA ARG A 91 -0.26 -18.42 9.28
C ARG A 91 -0.80 -17.71 10.52
N LEU A 92 -0.82 -16.39 10.46
CA LEU A 92 -1.25 -15.53 11.56
C LEU A 92 -2.75 -15.61 11.75
N THR A 93 -3.19 -15.66 13.01
CA THR A 93 -4.58 -15.37 13.38
C THR A 93 -4.65 -13.90 13.79
N ILE A 94 -5.23 -13.07 12.92
CA ILE A 94 -5.32 -11.63 13.13
C ILE A 94 -6.72 -11.30 13.67
N PRO A 95 -6.85 -10.60 14.81
CA PRO A 95 -8.13 -10.15 15.31
C PRO A 95 -8.73 -9.15 14.31
N ARG A 96 -10.02 -9.29 14.00
CA ARG A 96 -10.74 -8.39 13.08
C ARG A 96 -11.90 -7.72 13.81
N PRO A 97 -12.14 -6.41 13.63
CA PRO A 97 -11.37 -5.47 12.83
C PRO A 97 -9.93 -5.23 13.35
N CYS A 98 -9.01 -4.81 12.46
CA CYS A 98 -7.58 -4.67 12.81
C CYS A 98 -6.97 -3.29 12.51
N ILE A 99 -7.69 -2.41 11.82
CA ILE A 99 -7.26 -1.05 11.47
C ILE A 99 -8.37 -0.07 11.85
N HIS A 100 -8.00 1.01 12.52
CA HIS A 100 -8.94 2.08 12.88
C HIS A 100 -8.29 3.44 12.63
N VAL A 101 -8.76 4.19 11.62
CA VAL A 101 -8.16 5.49 11.21
C VAL A 101 -9.22 6.59 11.05
N PRO A 102 -9.96 6.97 12.11
CA PRO A 102 -10.95 8.04 12.04
C PRO A 102 -10.28 9.43 11.95
N ASN A 103 -9.16 9.59 12.65
CA ASN A 103 -8.38 10.81 12.70
C ASN A 103 -6.90 10.42 12.69
N VAL A 104 -6.28 10.10 13.82
CA VAL A 104 -5.00 9.38 13.89
C VAL A 104 -5.22 7.88 13.60
N GLY A 105 -4.15 7.12 13.38
CA GLY A 105 -4.27 5.71 13.04
C GLY A 105 -3.96 4.81 14.21
N TYR A 106 -4.74 3.74 14.36
CA TYR A 106 -4.50 2.64 15.28
C TYR A 106 -4.55 1.32 14.52
N ASN A 107 -3.70 0.37 14.90
CA ASN A 107 -3.75 -0.99 14.37
C ASN A 107 -3.43 -2.03 15.44
N VAL A 108 -3.90 -3.24 15.19
CA VAL A 108 -3.55 -4.48 15.92
C VAL A 108 -3.11 -5.58 14.95
N GLU A 109 -3.05 -5.28 13.65
CA GLU A 109 -2.40 -6.13 12.66
C GLU A 109 -0.87 -5.96 12.67
N TRP A 110 -0.19 -7.00 12.23
CA TRP A 110 1.27 -7.13 12.28
C TRP A 110 1.86 -7.35 10.88
N SER A 111 2.52 -8.49 10.68
CA SER A 111 3.22 -8.89 9.46
C SER A 111 2.27 -9.18 8.28
N GLN A 112 2.82 -9.73 7.20
CA GLN A 112 2.07 -10.12 6.01
C GLN A 112 0.96 -11.17 6.29
N GLU A 113 -0.14 -11.06 5.54
CA GLU A 113 -1.26 -12.02 5.57
C GLU A 113 -1.13 -13.15 4.53
N LEU A 114 -0.34 -12.92 3.48
CA LEU A 114 -0.02 -13.91 2.47
C LEU A 114 1.04 -14.88 2.99
N SER A 115 1.05 -16.12 2.49
CA SER A 115 2.20 -16.99 2.68
C SER A 115 3.47 -16.36 2.09
N VAL A 116 4.64 -16.81 2.55
CA VAL A 116 5.92 -16.31 2.03
C VAL A 116 6.02 -16.52 0.51
N SER A 117 5.58 -17.69 0.01
CA SER A 117 5.57 -17.98 -1.43
C SER A 117 4.57 -17.12 -2.21
N GLU A 118 3.37 -16.88 -1.66
CA GLU A 118 2.40 -15.98 -2.29
C GLU A 118 2.94 -14.54 -2.33
N SER A 119 3.64 -14.10 -1.28
CA SER A 119 4.29 -12.79 -1.24
C SER A 119 5.36 -12.65 -2.33
N THR A 120 6.26 -13.64 -2.49
CA THR A 120 7.26 -13.64 -3.57
C THR A 120 6.60 -13.53 -4.95
N ALA A 121 5.54 -14.32 -5.17
CA ALA A 121 4.82 -14.33 -6.45
C ALA A 121 4.13 -12.99 -6.72
N GLU A 122 3.50 -12.38 -5.72
CA GLU A 122 2.88 -11.05 -5.84
C GLU A 122 3.90 -9.95 -6.13
N TYR A 123 5.09 -10.00 -5.52
CA TYR A 123 6.12 -9.01 -5.78
C TYR A 123 6.71 -9.14 -7.19
N ALA A 124 7.00 -10.36 -7.64
CA ALA A 124 7.40 -10.60 -9.03
C ALA A 124 6.31 -10.17 -10.03
N LYS A 125 5.04 -10.45 -9.71
CA LYS A 125 3.87 -10.02 -10.50
C LYS A 125 3.78 -8.50 -10.60
N ALA A 126 3.92 -7.79 -9.48
CA ALA A 126 3.89 -6.33 -9.44
C ALA A 126 5.01 -5.73 -10.31
N VAL A 127 6.24 -6.24 -10.18
CA VAL A 127 7.38 -5.81 -10.99
C VAL A 127 7.10 -5.99 -12.47
N PHE A 128 6.62 -7.17 -12.88
CA PHE A 128 6.30 -7.43 -14.29
C PHE A 128 5.20 -6.49 -14.80
N LEU A 129 4.12 -6.29 -14.04
CA LEU A 129 3.05 -5.33 -14.40
C LEU A 129 3.62 -3.90 -14.57
N MET A 130 4.51 -3.46 -13.68
CA MET A 130 5.16 -2.15 -13.79
C MET A 130 6.10 -2.04 -14.99
N GLU A 131 6.87 -3.09 -15.32
CA GLU A 131 7.70 -3.07 -16.53
C GLU A 131 6.85 -3.03 -17.80
N ILE A 132 5.71 -3.71 -17.85
CA ILE A 132 4.74 -3.60 -18.96
C ILE A 132 4.20 -2.16 -19.04
N LEU A 133 3.83 -1.56 -17.92
CA LEU A 133 3.40 -0.17 -17.88
C LEU A 133 4.51 0.79 -18.35
N LYS A 134 5.77 0.51 -18.05
CA LYS A 134 6.88 1.32 -18.56
C LYS A 134 7.03 1.19 -20.07
N ALA A 135 7.09 -0.04 -20.58
CA ALA A 135 7.29 -0.32 -21.99
C ALA A 135 6.15 0.19 -22.88
N THR A 136 4.92 0.21 -22.36
CA THR A 136 3.73 0.70 -23.07
C THR A 136 3.46 2.19 -22.83
N GLN A 137 4.31 2.88 -22.05
CA GLN A 137 4.05 4.24 -21.54
C GLN A 137 2.62 4.36 -20.95
N CYS A 138 2.29 3.35 -20.13
CA CYS A 138 1.00 3.07 -19.50
C CYS A 138 -0.14 2.97 -20.53
N PHE A 139 0.03 2.10 -21.52
CA PHE A 139 -0.90 1.86 -22.63
C PHE A 139 -1.23 3.11 -23.46
N GLY A 140 -0.22 3.92 -23.77
CA GLY A 140 -0.36 5.13 -24.59
C GLY A 140 -1.08 6.29 -23.88
N ALA A 141 -1.18 6.24 -22.55
CA ALA A 141 -1.70 7.36 -21.76
C ALA A 141 -0.75 8.58 -21.78
N PHE A 142 0.54 8.34 -22.04
CA PHE A 142 1.57 9.35 -22.21
C PHE A 142 2.17 9.29 -23.61
N ASP A 143 2.68 10.44 -24.06
CA ASP A 143 3.47 10.54 -25.29
C ASP A 143 4.98 10.60 -24.99
N ASP A 144 5.80 10.43 -26.04
CA ASP A 144 7.27 10.44 -25.94
C ASP A 144 7.85 11.78 -25.44
N THR A 145 7.06 12.86 -25.47
CA THR A 145 7.50 14.19 -25.03
C THR A 145 7.31 14.41 -23.53
N SER A 146 6.47 13.59 -22.88
CA SER A 146 6.12 13.65 -21.46
C SER A 146 7.31 13.56 -20.49
N GLY A 147 8.43 12.96 -20.90
CA GLY A 147 9.58 12.70 -20.02
C GLY A 147 9.42 11.46 -19.13
N PHE A 148 8.41 10.63 -19.41
CA PHE A 148 8.06 9.43 -18.67
C PHE A 148 9.26 8.51 -18.36
N GLU A 149 10.09 8.19 -19.36
CA GLU A 149 11.24 7.26 -19.21
C GLU A 149 12.25 7.70 -18.13
N ARG A 150 12.49 9.00 -17.99
CA ARG A 150 13.44 9.54 -16.99
C ARG A 150 12.90 9.52 -15.56
N SER A 151 11.65 9.11 -15.42
CA SER A 151 10.86 9.29 -14.21
C SER A 151 10.28 7.99 -13.65
N SER A 152 10.71 6.85 -14.20
CA SER A 152 10.22 5.52 -13.84
C SER A 152 11.21 4.66 -13.04
N ASP A 153 12.43 5.16 -12.76
CA ASP A 153 13.41 4.45 -11.93
C ASP A 153 12.80 4.14 -10.56
N THR A 154 12.74 2.85 -10.23
CA THR A 154 12.02 2.32 -9.08
C THR A 154 12.93 1.40 -8.28
N VAL A 155 12.91 1.58 -6.97
CA VAL A 155 13.62 0.74 -6.00
C VAL A 155 12.59 -0.03 -5.18
N TYR A 156 12.83 -1.33 -5.02
CA TYR A 156 12.07 -2.19 -4.12
C TYR A 156 12.91 -2.47 -2.88
N ASP A 157 12.36 -2.20 -1.71
CA ASP A 157 13.00 -2.46 -0.41
C ASP A 157 12.19 -3.56 0.28
N VAL A 158 12.76 -4.74 0.44
CA VAL A 158 12.05 -5.86 1.05
C VAL A 158 12.05 -5.70 2.56
N SER A 159 10.92 -5.90 3.23
CA SER A 159 10.92 -5.94 4.69
C SER A 159 10.87 -7.38 5.20
N ILE A 160 11.65 -7.67 6.24
CA ILE A 160 11.58 -8.93 6.98
C ILE A 160 11.55 -8.66 8.48
N GLY A 161 11.01 -9.59 9.27
CA GLY A 161 11.08 -9.51 10.72
C GLY A 161 10.82 -10.87 11.34
N TYR A 162 11.69 -11.29 12.26
CA TYR A 162 11.51 -12.41 13.19
C TYR A 162 12.76 -12.47 14.10
N ASP A 163 12.97 -13.57 14.83
CA ASP A 163 14.27 -13.90 15.40
C ASP A 163 15.31 -14.36 14.34
N LEU A 164 16.57 -14.48 14.76
CA LEU A 164 17.68 -14.94 13.92
C LEU A 164 17.45 -16.34 13.32
N ALA A 165 16.82 -17.26 14.06
CA ALA A 165 16.56 -18.60 13.58
C ALA A 165 15.52 -18.60 12.44
N GLY A 166 14.48 -17.78 12.57
CA GLY A 166 13.49 -17.55 11.52
C GLY A 166 14.08 -16.88 10.29
N ILE A 167 14.94 -15.87 10.45
CA ILE A 167 15.61 -15.24 9.30
C ILE A 167 16.54 -16.24 8.57
N ARG A 168 17.26 -17.07 9.32
CA ARG A 168 18.13 -18.13 8.75
C ARG A 168 17.37 -19.32 8.18
N SER A 169 16.06 -19.41 8.38
CA SER A 169 15.26 -20.50 7.84
C SER A 169 15.30 -20.52 6.32
N ASP A 170 15.20 -21.70 5.72
CA ASP A 170 15.13 -21.87 4.26
C ASP A 170 13.97 -21.07 3.65
N LYS A 171 12.91 -20.85 4.41
CA LYS A 171 11.73 -20.11 3.99
C LYS A 171 12.03 -18.61 3.79
N VAL A 172 12.58 -17.95 4.81
CA VAL A 172 12.89 -16.50 4.73
C VAL A 172 14.13 -16.25 3.87
N THR A 173 15.17 -17.08 4.02
CA THR A 173 16.38 -16.97 3.18
C THR A 173 16.07 -17.30 1.72
N GLY A 174 15.19 -18.28 1.44
CA GLY A 174 14.71 -18.59 0.10
C GLY A 174 13.94 -17.42 -0.53
N PHE A 175 13.09 -16.75 0.25
CA PHE A 175 12.44 -15.50 -0.17
C PHE A 175 13.47 -14.43 -0.57
N LEU A 176 14.43 -14.11 0.30
CA LEU A 176 15.44 -13.08 0.01
C LEU A 176 16.26 -13.41 -1.25
N ARG A 177 16.65 -14.68 -1.43
CA ARG A 177 17.36 -15.14 -2.63
C ARG A 177 16.50 -15.02 -3.89
N ALA A 178 15.20 -15.31 -3.79
CA ALA A 178 14.27 -15.12 -4.91
C ALA A 178 14.09 -13.63 -5.27
N MET A 179 14.15 -12.73 -4.29
CA MET A 179 14.11 -11.29 -4.56
C MET A 179 15.41 -10.78 -5.20
N GLN A 180 16.57 -11.36 -4.87
CA GLN A 180 17.85 -11.09 -5.55
C GLN A 180 17.95 -11.72 -6.95
N ASN A 181 17.26 -12.83 -7.18
CA ASN A 181 17.25 -13.55 -8.45
C ASN A 181 15.84 -14.09 -8.77
N PRO A 182 14.96 -13.26 -9.38
CA PRO A 182 13.55 -13.56 -9.61
C PRO A 182 13.27 -14.40 -10.87
N ALA A 183 14.30 -14.83 -11.61
CA ALA A 183 14.16 -15.37 -12.96
C ALA A 183 13.12 -16.50 -13.06
N SER A 184 13.10 -17.44 -12.11
CA SER A 184 12.11 -18.55 -12.11
C SER A 184 10.67 -18.07 -11.96
N HIS A 185 10.43 -17.02 -11.17
CA HIS A 185 9.10 -16.44 -10.97
C HIS A 185 8.65 -15.66 -12.20
N PHE A 186 9.57 -14.94 -12.85
CA PHE A 186 9.28 -14.28 -14.12
C PHE A 186 8.97 -15.28 -15.25
N GLU A 187 9.69 -16.41 -15.34
CA GLU A 187 9.36 -17.46 -16.30
C GLU A 187 8.00 -18.12 -16.03
N GLU A 188 7.58 -18.22 -14.77
CA GLU A 188 6.23 -18.68 -14.44
C GLU A 188 5.15 -17.68 -14.90
N LEU A 189 5.37 -16.39 -14.73
CA LEU A 189 4.47 -15.35 -15.20
C LEU A 189 4.43 -15.28 -16.74
N ARG A 190 5.58 -15.41 -17.42
CA ARG A 190 5.67 -15.47 -18.89
C ARG A 190 4.83 -16.59 -19.49
N ARG A 191 4.80 -17.76 -18.84
CA ARG A 191 3.99 -18.91 -19.28
C ARG A 191 2.48 -18.62 -19.23
N GLN A 192 2.03 -17.70 -18.38
CA GLN A 192 0.62 -17.30 -18.27
C GLN A 192 0.19 -16.31 -19.37
N LEU A 193 1.14 -15.63 -20.01
CA LEU A 193 0.87 -14.67 -21.09
C LEU A 193 0.65 -15.39 -22.42
N ALA A 194 -0.62 -15.55 -22.82
CA ALA A 194 -1.02 -16.20 -24.07
C ALA A 194 -2.04 -15.34 -24.84
N GLY A 195 -2.27 -15.67 -26.11
CA GLY A 195 -3.27 -15.00 -26.95
C GLY A 195 -3.05 -13.49 -27.05
N ASP A 196 -4.02 -12.73 -26.58
CA ASP A 196 -4.05 -11.26 -26.59
C ASP A 196 -2.98 -10.58 -25.71
N LEU A 197 -2.25 -11.36 -24.90
CA LEU A 197 -1.19 -10.87 -24.02
C LEU A 197 0.21 -11.35 -24.44
N GLN A 198 0.31 -12.09 -25.54
CA GLN A 198 1.57 -12.72 -25.98
C GLN A 198 2.69 -11.70 -26.26
N GLU A 199 2.33 -10.48 -26.67
CA GLU A 199 3.29 -9.39 -26.95
C GLU A 199 4.19 -9.05 -25.77
N PHE A 200 3.74 -9.26 -24.53
CA PHE A 200 4.49 -8.93 -23.31
C PHE A 200 5.42 -10.06 -22.84
N ARG A 201 5.40 -11.23 -23.48
CA ARG A 201 6.17 -12.40 -23.03
C ARG A 201 7.68 -12.18 -23.10
N GLU A 202 8.15 -11.52 -24.16
CA GLU A 202 9.58 -11.28 -24.41
C GLU A 202 10.07 -9.96 -23.81
N LEU A 203 9.27 -9.30 -22.95
CA LEU A 203 9.67 -8.07 -22.29
C LEU A 203 10.92 -8.32 -21.42
N GLU A 204 11.89 -7.42 -21.53
CA GLU A 204 13.07 -7.42 -20.68
C GLU A 204 12.66 -7.08 -19.23
N LEU A 205 13.12 -7.90 -18.29
CA LEU A 205 12.79 -7.77 -16.87
C LEU A 205 14.08 -7.62 -16.06
N PRO A 206 14.04 -6.93 -14.90
CA PRO A 206 15.24 -6.68 -14.11
C PRO A 206 15.86 -8.00 -13.60
N ALA A 207 17.19 -8.08 -13.62
CA ALA A 207 17.91 -9.27 -13.15
C ALA A 207 17.78 -9.52 -11.64
N SER A 208 17.39 -8.50 -10.87
CA SER A 208 17.12 -8.54 -9.43
C SER A 208 15.93 -7.64 -9.12
N ILE A 209 15.04 -8.06 -8.22
CA ILE A 209 13.99 -7.18 -7.68
C ILE A 209 14.58 -6.31 -6.57
N SER A 210 15.37 -6.88 -5.66
CA SER A 210 15.94 -6.14 -4.54
C SER A 210 17.22 -6.77 -4.01
N ASP A 211 18.17 -5.91 -3.65
CA ASP A 211 19.36 -6.20 -2.85
C ASP A 211 19.39 -5.40 -1.54
N CYS A 212 18.24 -4.79 -1.17
CA CYS A 212 18.07 -3.97 0.03
C CYS A 212 16.97 -4.54 0.92
N VAL A 213 17.25 -4.68 2.21
CA VAL A 213 16.31 -5.21 3.19
C VAL A 213 16.12 -4.29 4.39
N THR A 214 14.87 -3.97 4.68
CA THR A 214 14.46 -3.33 5.93
C THR A 214 14.12 -4.40 6.99
N LEU A 215 15.00 -4.54 7.98
CA LEU A 215 14.80 -5.38 9.15
C LEU A 215 13.86 -4.70 10.13
N SER A 216 12.62 -5.19 10.21
CA SER A 216 11.62 -4.75 11.19
C SER A 216 11.86 -5.45 12.52
N THR A 217 12.24 -4.65 13.52
CA THR A 217 12.41 -5.15 14.90
C THR A 217 11.05 -5.25 15.58
N PHE A 218 10.80 -6.36 16.28
CA PHE A 218 9.61 -6.51 17.12
C PHE A 218 9.90 -5.97 18.52
N HIS A 219 8.84 -5.63 19.27
CA HIS A 219 8.99 -5.19 20.66
C HIS A 219 9.68 -6.26 21.51
N GLY A 220 10.66 -5.87 22.32
CA GLY A 220 11.45 -6.77 23.15
C GLY A 220 12.65 -7.43 22.46
N CYS A 221 12.97 -7.07 21.21
CA CYS A 221 14.08 -7.65 20.45
C CYS A 221 15.45 -7.14 20.96
N PRO A 222 16.33 -8.00 21.53
CA PRO A 222 17.61 -7.57 22.11
C PRO A 222 18.64 -7.09 21.07
N ALA A 223 19.55 -6.21 21.50
CA ALA A 223 20.58 -5.62 20.63
C ALA A 223 21.50 -6.66 19.97
N ASP A 224 21.93 -7.69 20.71
CA ASP A 224 22.79 -8.76 20.21
C ASP A 224 22.09 -9.62 19.15
N GLN A 225 20.79 -9.86 19.33
CA GLN A 225 19.96 -10.53 18.34
C GLN A 225 19.85 -9.69 17.05
N ILE A 226 19.57 -8.39 17.16
CA ILE A 226 19.53 -7.48 16.00
C ILE A 226 20.88 -7.47 15.29
N GLU A 227 21.99 -7.33 16.03
CA GLU A 227 23.33 -7.32 15.45
C GLU A 227 23.62 -8.62 14.68
N ALA A 228 23.27 -9.78 15.26
CA ALA A 228 23.48 -11.07 14.63
C ALA A 228 22.63 -11.26 13.36
N MET A 229 21.40 -10.74 13.35
CA MET A 229 20.54 -10.74 12.16
C MET A 229 21.13 -9.88 11.05
N VAL A 230 21.54 -8.64 11.37
CA VAL A 230 22.13 -7.72 10.38
C VAL A 230 23.44 -8.26 9.84
N ARG A 231 24.31 -8.84 10.68
CA ARG A 231 25.54 -9.52 10.22
C ARG A 231 25.25 -10.65 9.25
N TYR A 232 24.24 -11.47 9.51
CA TYR A 232 23.86 -12.53 8.59
C TYR A 232 23.42 -11.97 7.22
N LEU A 233 22.59 -10.93 7.21
CA LEU A 233 22.11 -10.29 5.97
C LEU A 233 23.27 -9.66 5.17
N LEU A 234 24.20 -8.98 5.83
CA LEU A 234 25.38 -8.38 5.21
C LEU A 234 26.38 -9.45 4.73
N GLU A 235 26.86 -10.29 5.64
CA GLU A 235 28.01 -11.18 5.39
C GLU A 235 27.64 -12.45 4.62
N LYS A 236 26.40 -12.95 4.74
CA LYS A 236 25.98 -14.21 4.11
C LYS A 236 25.07 -14.02 2.90
N LEU A 237 24.24 -12.98 2.89
CA LEU A 237 23.32 -12.71 1.78
C LEU A 237 23.76 -11.53 0.90
N GLY A 238 24.71 -10.71 1.34
CA GLY A 238 25.22 -9.60 0.54
C GLY A 238 24.19 -8.48 0.35
N LEU A 239 23.32 -8.25 1.34
CA LEU A 239 22.23 -7.27 1.25
C LEU A 239 22.58 -5.96 1.95
N HIS A 240 22.19 -4.83 1.37
CA HIS A 240 22.11 -3.56 2.09
C HIS A 240 21.02 -3.67 3.17
N VAL A 241 21.27 -3.15 4.38
CA VAL A 241 20.33 -3.31 5.50
C VAL A 241 19.88 -1.97 6.07
N ILE A 242 18.58 -1.80 6.26
CA ILE A 242 17.99 -0.72 7.05
C ILE A 242 17.38 -1.34 8.31
N ILE A 243 17.74 -0.85 9.50
CA ILE A 243 17.14 -1.30 10.76
C ILE A 243 15.97 -0.38 11.10
N LYS A 244 14.75 -0.92 11.18
CA LYS A 244 13.55 -0.17 11.55
C LYS A 244 13.31 -0.25 13.04
N PHE A 245 13.46 0.89 13.70
CA PHE A 245 13.37 1.03 15.15
C PHE A 245 11.95 1.37 15.60
N ASN A 246 11.62 0.96 16.83
CA ASN A 246 10.39 1.35 17.50
C ASN A 246 10.52 2.77 18.08
N PRO A 247 9.42 3.54 18.18
CA PRO A 247 9.45 4.88 18.76
C PRO A 247 9.82 4.93 20.24
N THR A 248 9.69 3.80 20.94
CA THR A 248 10.10 3.59 22.34
C THR A 248 11.57 3.90 22.58
N LEU A 249 12.41 3.84 21.53
CA LEU A 249 13.83 4.18 21.58
C LEU A 249 14.11 5.63 22.01
N LEU A 250 13.13 6.55 21.89
CA LEU A 250 13.25 7.91 22.44
C LEU A 250 13.21 7.95 23.97
N GLY A 251 12.67 6.91 24.60
CA GLY A 251 12.52 6.82 26.05
C GLY A 251 11.12 7.24 26.53
N PHE A 252 10.69 6.61 27.64
CA PHE A 252 9.33 6.77 28.16
C PHE A 252 9.00 8.22 28.55
N ASP A 253 9.89 8.87 29.30
CA ASP A 253 9.58 10.18 29.90
C ASP A 253 9.46 11.28 28.83
N GLU A 254 10.32 11.24 27.80
CA GLU A 254 10.25 12.18 26.68
C GLU A 254 9.05 11.92 25.78
N VAL A 255 8.72 10.66 25.47
CA VAL A 255 7.50 10.33 24.72
C VAL A 255 6.26 10.77 25.49
N ARG A 256 6.21 10.58 26.81
CA ARG A 256 5.11 11.05 27.66
C ARG A 256 4.99 12.58 27.61
N GLU A 257 6.09 13.29 27.79
CA GLU A 257 6.10 14.77 27.74
C GLU A 257 5.57 15.28 26.40
N LEU A 258 6.10 14.75 25.29
CA LEU A 258 5.68 15.17 23.95
C LEU A 258 4.22 14.81 23.69
N LEU A 259 3.84 13.54 23.85
CA LEU A 259 2.52 13.04 23.45
C LEU A 259 1.40 13.53 24.36
N ILE A 260 1.59 13.42 25.67
CA ILE A 260 0.56 13.70 26.66
C ILE A 260 0.58 15.16 27.06
N ASP A 261 1.73 15.66 27.52
CA ASP A 261 1.80 16.98 28.17
C ASP A 261 1.78 18.13 27.15
N ARG A 262 2.50 18.01 26.03
CA ARG A 262 2.61 19.08 25.02
C ARG A 262 1.59 18.98 23.89
N LEU A 263 1.39 17.79 23.32
CA LEU A 263 0.45 17.59 22.22
C LEU A 263 -0.99 17.35 22.68
N GLY A 264 -1.22 17.05 23.96
CA GLY A 264 -2.55 16.98 24.58
C GLY A 264 -3.33 15.69 24.35
N TYR A 265 -2.68 14.56 24.03
CA TYR A 265 -3.35 13.27 23.84
C TYR A 265 -3.67 12.57 25.17
N HIS A 266 -4.33 13.26 26.10
CA HIS A 266 -4.62 12.78 27.46
C HIS A 266 -5.52 11.54 27.55
N HIS A 267 -6.18 11.15 26.45
CA HIS A 267 -6.97 9.93 26.35
C HIS A 267 -6.13 8.68 26.11
N LEU A 268 -4.84 8.82 25.78
CA LEU A 268 -3.93 7.72 25.57
C LEU A 268 -3.19 7.36 26.86
N ALA A 269 -2.88 6.08 27.02
CA ALA A 269 -2.02 5.58 28.08
C ALA A 269 -0.79 4.89 27.49
N LEU A 270 0.39 5.26 27.99
CA LEU A 270 1.67 4.61 27.69
C LEU A 270 1.92 3.50 28.72
N CYS A 271 2.54 2.41 28.28
CA CYS A 271 2.98 1.31 29.14
C CYS A 271 4.50 1.41 29.33
N ARG A 272 4.96 1.62 30.56
CA ARG A 272 6.40 1.80 30.85
C ARG A 272 7.20 0.55 30.58
N GLU A 273 6.64 -0.60 30.92
CA GLU A 273 7.25 -1.92 30.76
C GLU A 273 7.62 -2.19 29.29
N ALA A 274 6.80 -1.73 28.33
CA ALA A 274 7.08 -1.87 26.91
C ALA A 274 8.33 -1.08 26.46
N PHE A 275 8.65 0.04 27.11
CA PHE A 275 9.86 0.81 26.82
C PHE A 275 11.10 0.18 27.46
N GLU A 276 10.95 -0.41 28.65
CA GLU A 276 12.05 -1.06 29.39
C GLU A 276 12.48 -2.38 28.74
N GLN A 277 11.56 -3.08 28.06
CA GLN A 277 11.84 -4.33 27.35
C GLN A 277 12.45 -4.11 25.96
N ASP A 278 12.17 -2.98 25.32
CA ASP A 278 12.66 -2.66 23.99
C ASP A 278 14.17 -2.35 23.97
N LEU A 279 14.72 -2.24 22.76
CA LEU A 279 16.11 -1.79 22.55
C LEU A 279 16.33 -0.41 23.19
N GLN A 280 17.39 -0.29 23.99
CA GLN A 280 17.76 0.96 24.64
C GLN A 280 18.64 1.83 23.72
N TYR A 281 18.55 3.15 23.88
CA TYR A 281 19.16 4.12 22.96
C TYR A 281 20.68 3.95 22.81
N GLU A 282 21.41 3.90 23.91
CA GLU A 282 22.89 3.77 23.89
C GLU A 282 23.33 2.45 23.25
N ASP A 283 22.65 1.34 23.56
CA ASP A 283 22.92 0.03 22.97
C ASP A 283 22.72 0.07 21.45
N ALA A 284 21.69 0.78 20.97
CA ALA A 284 21.42 0.96 19.54
C ALA A 284 22.57 1.71 18.85
N LEU A 285 23.08 2.79 19.45
CA LEU A 285 24.19 3.56 18.89
C LEU A 285 25.48 2.73 18.80
N GLU A 286 25.82 2.01 19.88
CA GLU A 286 27.01 1.17 19.88
C GLU A 286 26.92 0.02 18.86
N MET A 287 25.76 -0.63 18.78
CA MET A 287 25.48 -1.66 17.78
C MET A 287 25.66 -1.13 16.37
N LEU A 288 25.09 0.03 16.05
CA LEU A 288 25.20 0.63 14.71
C LEU A 288 26.64 1.01 14.36
N ARG A 289 27.43 1.51 15.31
CA ARG A 289 28.87 1.78 15.08
C ARG A 289 29.63 0.51 14.71
N ARG A 290 29.33 -0.62 15.35
CA ARG A 290 29.94 -1.93 15.00
C ARG A 290 29.46 -2.43 13.64
N LEU A 291 28.15 -2.39 13.39
CA LEU A 291 27.55 -2.85 12.13
C LEU A 291 28.01 -2.04 10.93
N ARG A 292 28.31 -0.74 11.11
CA ARG A 292 28.85 0.09 10.03
C ARG A 292 30.17 -0.47 9.49
N ARG A 293 31.10 -0.83 10.39
CA ARG A 293 32.38 -1.43 10.00
C ARG A 293 32.20 -2.76 9.27
N VAL A 294 31.19 -3.55 9.68
CA VAL A 294 30.84 -4.80 8.99
C VAL A 294 30.34 -4.51 7.59
N ALA A 295 29.41 -3.57 7.44
CA ALA A 295 28.88 -3.18 6.14
C ALA A 295 29.97 -2.65 5.20
N GLU A 296 30.84 -1.76 5.70
CA GLU A 296 32.00 -1.23 4.96
C GLU A 296 32.93 -2.35 4.47
N ASN A 297 33.26 -3.32 5.33
CA ASN A 297 34.09 -4.48 4.96
C ASN A 297 33.44 -5.37 3.89
N CYS A 298 32.11 -5.38 3.80
CA CYS A 298 31.36 -6.09 2.78
C CYS A 298 31.10 -5.25 1.51
N GLY A 299 31.47 -3.97 1.48
CA GLY A 299 31.10 -3.05 0.39
C GLY A 299 29.60 -2.71 0.36
N LEU A 300 28.92 -2.84 1.50
CA LEU A 300 27.48 -2.65 1.66
C LEU A 300 27.16 -1.48 2.60
N THR A 301 25.87 -1.19 2.78
CA THR A 301 25.41 -0.10 3.64
C THR A 301 24.52 -0.63 4.76
N VAL A 302 24.68 -0.06 5.95
CA VAL A 302 23.71 -0.18 7.04
C VAL A 302 23.11 1.19 7.35
N GLY A 303 21.80 1.27 7.55
CA GLY A 303 21.09 2.50 7.89
C GLY A 303 20.00 2.28 8.93
N ALA A 304 19.28 3.35 9.25
CA ALA A 304 18.21 3.36 10.25
C ALA A 304 16.90 3.85 9.64
N LYS A 305 15.77 3.34 10.15
CA LYS A 305 14.43 3.80 9.82
C LYS A 305 13.67 4.27 11.05
N PHE A 306 13.15 5.49 10.97
CA PHE A 306 12.35 6.12 12.02
C PHE A 306 10.92 6.35 11.51
N THR A 307 9.93 5.56 11.90
CA THR A 307 9.95 4.45 12.87
C THR A 307 8.92 3.38 12.49
N ASN A 308 8.79 2.36 13.35
CA ASN A 308 7.56 1.60 13.48
C ASN A 308 6.46 2.44 14.18
N THR A 309 5.29 1.84 14.44
CA THR A 309 4.20 2.43 15.22
C THR A 309 4.52 2.51 16.72
N LEU A 310 3.87 3.41 17.45
CA LEU A 310 4.07 3.56 18.90
C LEU A 310 3.10 2.67 19.68
N VAL A 311 3.62 1.83 20.57
CA VAL A 311 2.82 1.03 21.50
C VAL A 311 2.05 1.92 22.49
N VAL A 312 0.74 1.70 22.62
CA VAL A 312 -0.16 2.34 23.59
C VAL A 312 -1.15 1.30 24.15
N ALA A 313 -1.81 1.61 25.27
CA ALA A 313 -2.85 0.73 25.80
C ALA A 313 -3.99 0.53 24.79
N ASN A 314 -4.51 -0.69 24.69
CA ASN A 314 -5.61 -1.07 23.80
C ASN A 314 -6.91 -0.35 24.18
N ASN A 315 -7.71 0.00 23.16
CA ASN A 315 -9.08 0.47 23.33
C ASN A 315 -10.08 -0.60 22.80
N PRO A 316 -10.84 -1.27 23.68
CA PRO A 316 -11.82 -2.28 23.29
C PRO A 316 -12.94 -1.77 22.38
N GLU A 317 -13.21 -0.46 22.36
CA GLU A 317 -14.18 0.14 21.44
C GLU A 317 -13.69 0.10 19.98
N PHE A 318 -12.37 0.22 19.76
CA PHE A 318 -11.78 0.18 18.42
C PHE A 318 -11.58 -1.27 17.94
N PHE A 319 -11.15 -2.14 18.85
CA PHE A 319 -10.79 -3.53 18.53
C PHE A 319 -11.45 -4.51 19.52
N PRO A 320 -12.77 -4.77 19.40
CA PRO A 320 -13.53 -5.56 20.38
C PRO A 320 -13.12 -7.05 20.43
N THR A 321 -12.47 -7.56 19.38
CA THR A 321 -11.99 -8.95 19.30
C THR A 321 -10.52 -9.10 19.70
N HIS A 322 -9.83 -7.99 19.98
CA HIS A 322 -8.41 -7.98 20.33
C HIS A 322 -8.22 -8.15 21.83
N THR A 323 -7.44 -9.15 22.22
CA THR A 323 -7.25 -9.54 23.62
C THR A 323 -5.92 -9.08 24.22
N ASP A 324 -4.95 -8.70 23.38
CA ASP A 324 -3.68 -8.15 23.87
C ASP A 324 -3.92 -6.75 24.46
N PRO A 325 -3.24 -6.39 25.57
CA PRO A 325 -3.43 -5.11 26.24
C PRO A 325 -2.90 -3.92 25.43
N TYR A 326 -2.26 -4.13 24.29
CA TYR A 326 -1.65 -3.09 23.48
C TYR A 326 -2.31 -2.93 22.10
N MET A 327 -2.31 -1.69 21.63
CA MET A 327 -2.54 -1.33 20.23
C MET A 327 -1.44 -0.38 19.77
N TYR A 328 -1.40 -0.10 18.46
CA TYR A 328 -0.29 0.62 17.84
C TYR A 328 -0.72 1.94 17.22
N LEU A 329 -0.23 3.05 17.76
CA LEU A 329 -0.50 4.41 17.30
C LEU A 329 0.38 4.77 16.09
N SER A 330 -0.26 5.38 15.10
CA SER A 330 0.34 5.97 13.89
C SER A 330 -0.30 7.33 13.57
N GLY A 331 0.20 8.00 12.53
CA GLY A 331 -0.31 9.31 12.12
C GLY A 331 0.42 10.49 12.76
N GLN A 332 -0.28 11.62 12.90
CA GLN A 332 0.27 12.95 13.21
C GLN A 332 1.12 13.00 14.50
N PRO A 333 0.69 12.50 15.66
CA PRO A 333 1.50 12.60 16.88
C PRO A 333 2.82 11.84 16.76
N LEU A 334 2.81 10.70 16.06
CA LEU A 334 4.01 9.90 15.82
C LEU A 334 5.07 10.67 15.02
N HIS A 335 4.66 11.62 14.17
CA HIS A 335 5.61 12.47 13.43
C HIS A 335 6.52 13.26 14.38
N VAL A 336 5.94 13.87 15.42
CA VAL A 336 6.71 14.69 16.38
C VAL A 336 7.71 13.83 17.15
N ILE A 337 7.26 12.67 17.63
CA ILE A 337 8.10 11.73 18.37
C ILE A 337 9.25 11.22 17.49
N ALA A 338 8.93 10.74 16.29
CA ALA A 338 9.93 10.19 15.37
C ALA A 338 10.93 11.24 14.88
N MET A 339 10.50 12.49 14.69
CA MET A 339 11.39 13.60 14.32
C MET A 339 12.38 13.96 15.44
N ASN A 340 11.95 13.95 16.71
CA ASN A 340 12.86 14.16 17.84
C ASN A 340 13.87 13.01 17.97
N LEU A 341 13.39 11.76 17.90
CA LEU A 341 14.27 10.58 17.90
C LEU A 341 15.28 10.60 16.75
N MET A 342 14.83 10.93 15.54
CA MET A 342 15.72 11.07 14.38
C MET A 342 16.75 12.18 14.58
N GLN A 343 16.37 13.31 15.19
CA GLN A 343 17.30 14.40 15.45
C GLN A 343 18.36 14.00 16.47
N HIS A 344 17.97 13.42 17.62
CA HIS A 344 18.90 12.91 18.62
C HIS A 344 19.89 11.93 17.97
N PHE A 345 19.36 10.98 17.20
CA PHE A 345 20.17 10.02 16.47
C PHE A 345 21.20 10.67 15.54
N ARG A 346 20.80 11.73 14.80
CA ARG A 346 21.70 12.45 13.90
C ARG A 346 22.77 13.24 14.64
N GLU A 347 22.49 13.79 15.81
CA GLU A 347 23.47 14.50 16.63
C GLU A 347 24.50 13.53 17.24
N ASP A 348 24.06 12.36 17.73
CA ASP A 348 24.93 11.45 18.49
C ASP A 348 25.71 10.44 17.62
N LEU A 349 25.12 10.01 16.50
CA LEU A 349 25.73 9.05 15.58
C LEU A 349 26.35 9.72 14.35
N GLY A 350 25.91 10.93 14.03
CA GLY A 350 26.38 11.71 12.89
C GLY A 350 25.62 11.46 11.58
N PHE A 351 26.14 12.07 10.51
CA PHE A 351 25.50 12.11 9.20
C PHE A 351 25.91 10.97 8.26
N GLU A 352 26.82 10.07 8.68
CA GLU A 352 27.35 9.00 7.83
C GLU A 352 26.33 7.86 7.60
N PHE A 353 25.32 7.74 8.48
CA PHE A 353 24.29 6.71 8.36
C PHE A 353 23.14 7.17 7.44
N PRO A 354 22.72 6.35 6.46
CA PRO A 354 21.46 6.56 5.75
C PRO A 354 20.28 6.53 6.75
N VAL A 355 19.33 7.45 6.57
CA VAL A 355 18.10 7.47 7.36
C VAL A 355 16.90 7.48 6.42
N SER A 356 16.03 6.50 6.59
CA SER A 356 14.68 6.50 6.02
C SER A 356 13.65 6.84 7.09
N PHE A 357 12.47 7.30 6.66
CA PHE A 357 11.49 7.85 7.59
C PHE A 357 10.06 7.39 7.28
N SER A 358 9.28 7.11 8.33
CA SER A 358 7.89 6.66 8.28
C SER A 358 7.17 7.02 9.58
N ALA A 359 6.62 8.22 9.67
CA ALA A 359 5.84 8.64 10.84
C ALA A 359 4.98 9.86 10.50
N GLY A 360 3.66 9.67 10.37
CA GLY A 360 2.71 10.77 10.18
C GLY A 360 3.00 11.67 8.96
N ILE A 361 3.64 11.13 7.92
CA ILE A 361 3.97 11.88 6.71
C ILE A 361 2.70 12.13 5.90
N GLN A 362 2.48 13.41 5.62
CA GLN A 362 1.40 13.98 4.84
C GLN A 362 1.95 15.08 3.92
N ARG A 363 1.15 15.53 2.94
CA ARG A 363 1.50 16.64 2.04
C ARG A 363 2.21 17.81 2.73
N LYS A 364 1.71 18.25 3.88
CA LYS A 364 2.15 19.48 4.57
C LYS A 364 3.46 19.37 5.33
N ASN A 365 3.99 18.17 5.59
CA ASN A 365 5.26 17.97 6.29
C ASN A 365 6.27 17.18 5.46
N PHE A 366 5.86 16.61 4.33
CA PHE A 366 6.73 15.88 3.42
C PHE A 366 7.95 16.71 2.95
N PRO A 367 7.83 17.97 2.51
CA PRO A 367 9.01 18.74 2.10
C PRO A 367 10.00 18.97 3.24
N ALA A 368 9.54 19.19 4.47
CA ALA A 368 10.40 19.34 5.63
C ALA A 368 11.15 18.04 5.96
N ALA A 369 10.48 16.87 5.87
CA ALA A 369 11.14 15.58 6.03
C ALA A 369 12.22 15.35 4.95
N VAL A 370 11.95 15.73 3.70
CA VAL A 370 12.94 15.70 2.61
C VAL A 370 14.10 16.66 2.88
N ALA A 371 13.82 17.87 3.37
CA ALA A 371 14.84 18.85 3.76
C ALA A 371 15.75 18.32 4.87
N CYS A 372 15.25 17.48 5.78
CA CYS A 372 16.07 16.77 6.77
C CYS A 372 16.96 15.63 6.17
N GLY A 373 17.05 15.51 4.85
CA GLY A 373 17.93 14.57 4.17
C GLY A 373 17.50 13.10 4.27
N MET A 374 16.21 12.85 4.55
CA MET A 374 15.65 11.51 4.70
C MET A 374 15.35 10.88 3.33
N VAL A 375 15.77 9.62 3.14
CA VAL A 375 15.48 8.82 1.93
C VAL A 375 15.35 7.34 2.28
N PRO A 376 14.25 6.66 1.88
CA PRO A 376 12.98 7.26 1.46
C PRO A 376 12.26 7.96 2.61
N VAL A 377 11.31 8.84 2.24
CA VAL A 377 10.24 9.30 3.13
C VAL A 377 8.98 8.52 2.75
N THR A 378 8.64 7.52 3.55
CA THR A 378 7.51 6.61 3.29
C THR A 378 6.24 6.98 4.06
N THR A 379 5.07 6.56 3.57
CA THR A 379 3.76 6.86 4.20
C THR A 379 2.82 5.64 4.21
N CYS A 380 1.92 5.59 5.18
CA CYS A 380 0.89 4.55 5.33
C CYS A 380 -0.44 5.16 5.79
N THR A 381 -0.49 5.74 6.99
CA THR A 381 -1.74 6.25 7.59
C THR A 381 -2.50 7.24 6.71
N ASP A 382 -1.82 8.13 5.96
CA ASP A 382 -2.52 9.07 5.09
C ASP A 382 -3.13 8.39 3.86
N LEU A 383 -2.54 7.30 3.35
CA LEU A 383 -3.07 6.49 2.25
C LEU A 383 -4.28 5.64 2.68
N LEU A 384 -4.48 5.42 3.98
CA LEU A 384 -5.70 4.82 4.53
C LEU A 384 -6.86 5.82 4.62
N ARG A 385 -6.64 7.10 4.35
CA ARG A 385 -7.68 8.12 4.40
C ARG A 385 -8.39 8.29 3.07
N GLN A 386 -9.49 9.04 3.08
CA GLN A 386 -10.22 9.46 1.88
C GLN A 386 -9.26 9.97 0.78
N GLY A 387 -9.40 9.39 -0.41
CA GLY A 387 -8.57 9.68 -1.58
C GLY A 387 -7.45 8.67 -1.82
N GLY A 388 -7.13 7.82 -0.84
CA GLY A 388 -6.21 6.68 -1.00
C GLY A 388 -4.86 7.06 -1.61
N TYR A 389 -4.44 6.27 -2.59
CA TYR A 389 -3.23 6.53 -3.39
C TYR A 389 -3.24 7.88 -4.09
N GLY A 390 -4.41 8.41 -4.48
CA GLY A 390 -4.55 9.71 -5.15
C GLY A 390 -4.13 10.92 -4.30
N ARG A 391 -3.76 10.71 -3.03
CA ARG A 391 -3.20 11.71 -2.13
C ARG A 391 -1.69 11.91 -2.34
N LEU A 392 -0.97 10.88 -2.78
CA LEU A 392 0.49 10.86 -2.91
C LEU A 392 1.05 11.91 -3.89
N PRO A 393 0.44 12.18 -5.08
CA PRO A 393 0.94 13.19 -6.00
C PRO A 393 1.06 14.58 -5.36
N ARG A 394 0.17 14.90 -4.41
CA ARG A 394 0.17 16.20 -3.73
C ARG A 394 1.38 16.43 -2.85
N TYR A 395 2.07 15.37 -2.45
CA TYR A 395 3.31 15.45 -1.66
C TYR A 395 4.43 15.98 -2.54
N LEU A 396 4.49 15.46 -3.77
CA LEU A 396 5.46 15.86 -4.78
C LEU A 396 5.15 17.25 -5.33
N ASP A 397 3.87 17.62 -5.50
CA ASP A 397 3.47 19.01 -5.77
C ASP A 397 3.99 19.96 -4.67
N ALA A 398 3.80 19.60 -3.39
CA ALA A 398 4.26 20.43 -2.28
C ALA A 398 5.78 20.55 -2.22
N LEU A 399 6.51 19.48 -2.53
CA LEU A 399 7.97 19.52 -2.65
C LEU A 399 8.40 20.40 -3.83
N ALA A 400 7.75 20.29 -4.99
CA ALA A 400 8.00 21.13 -6.15
C ALA A 400 7.82 22.62 -5.82
N ASP A 401 6.77 22.96 -5.08
CA ASP A 401 6.49 24.34 -4.66
C ASP A 401 7.55 24.89 -3.69
N GLU A 402 8.11 24.06 -2.81
CA GLU A 402 9.24 24.45 -1.96
C GLU A 402 10.54 24.60 -2.76
N MET A 403 10.84 23.66 -3.67
CA MET A 403 12.01 23.74 -4.55
C MET A 403 12.02 25.04 -5.37
N ARG A 404 10.89 25.39 -6.00
CA ARG A 404 10.76 26.64 -6.75
C ARG A 404 10.92 27.87 -5.86
N ARG A 405 10.40 27.85 -4.63
CA ARG A 405 10.57 28.95 -3.66
C ARG A 405 12.02 29.13 -3.23
N SER A 406 12.76 28.03 -3.10
CA SER A 406 14.21 28.05 -2.84
C SER A 406 15.05 28.37 -4.08
N GLY A 407 14.42 28.52 -5.26
CA GLY A 407 15.11 28.82 -6.53
C GLY A 407 15.96 27.66 -7.04
N VAL A 408 15.57 26.41 -6.75
CA VAL A 408 16.32 25.20 -7.10
C VAL A 408 15.50 24.22 -7.95
N SER A 409 16.19 23.44 -8.76
CA SER A 409 15.65 22.47 -9.71
C SER A 409 15.91 21.02 -9.30
N SER A 410 16.80 20.76 -8.34
CA SER A 410 17.12 19.40 -7.86
C SER A 410 16.86 19.21 -6.36
N ARG A 411 16.52 17.98 -5.96
CA ARG A 411 16.35 17.60 -4.54
C ARG A 411 17.63 17.85 -3.73
N GLU A 412 18.80 17.58 -4.30
CA GLU A 412 20.08 17.80 -3.62
C GLU A 412 20.29 19.28 -3.30
N ALA A 413 20.07 20.16 -4.28
CA ALA A 413 20.13 21.60 -4.08
C ALA A 413 19.08 22.05 -3.06
N PHE A 414 17.87 21.49 -3.09
CA PHE A 414 16.83 21.78 -2.10
C PHE A 414 17.26 21.47 -0.68
N VAL A 415 17.80 20.27 -0.42
CA VAL A 415 18.28 19.90 0.92
C VAL A 415 19.37 20.86 1.42
N LEU A 416 20.29 21.27 0.54
CA LEU A 416 21.34 22.23 0.91
C LEU A 416 20.81 23.66 1.11
N ALA A 417 19.75 24.05 0.41
CA ALA A 417 19.24 25.42 0.39
C ALA A 417 18.11 25.68 1.41
N ALA A 418 17.33 24.66 1.78
CA ALA A 418 16.03 24.80 2.43
C ALA A 418 16.01 25.74 3.65
N HIS A 419 17.05 25.70 4.48
CA HIS A 419 17.20 26.55 5.67
C HIS A 419 18.49 27.39 5.66
N GLY A 420 19.13 27.55 4.50
CA GLY A 420 20.33 28.40 4.38
C GLY A 420 21.63 27.79 4.92
N HIS A 421 21.64 26.51 5.28
CA HIS A 421 22.81 25.82 5.85
C HIS A 421 23.81 25.27 4.81
N GLY A 422 23.58 25.51 3.52
CA GLY A 422 24.35 24.90 2.43
C GLY A 422 25.87 25.11 2.56
N ALA A 423 26.31 26.33 2.82
CA ALA A 423 27.75 26.62 2.96
C ALA A 423 28.37 25.91 4.17
N GLU A 424 27.69 25.89 5.31
CA GLU A 424 28.13 25.20 6.52
C GLU A 424 28.21 23.69 6.29
N ALA A 425 27.17 23.11 5.67
CA ALA A 425 27.11 21.69 5.37
C ALA A 425 28.23 21.23 4.44
N VAL A 426 28.51 22.01 3.40
CA VAL A 426 29.62 21.75 2.46
C VAL A 426 30.98 21.85 3.17
N ALA A 427 31.14 22.86 4.05
CA ALA A 427 32.38 23.03 4.80
C ALA A 427 32.65 21.84 5.73
N GLU A 428 31.63 21.39 6.46
CA GLU A 428 31.73 20.24 7.37
C GLU A 428 32.03 18.97 6.58
N ALA A 429 31.28 18.68 5.50
CA ALA A 429 31.48 17.50 4.66
C ALA A 429 32.91 17.41 4.10
N LEU A 430 33.44 18.51 3.56
CA LEU A 430 34.81 18.54 3.05
C LEU A 430 35.85 18.38 4.17
N ARG A 431 35.64 18.96 5.35
CA ARG A 431 36.58 18.83 6.48
C ARG A 431 36.61 17.43 7.08
N SER A 432 35.53 16.67 6.95
CA SER A 432 35.45 15.29 7.43
C SER A 432 36.16 14.25 6.56
N VAL A 433 36.67 14.63 5.38
CA VAL A 433 37.43 13.71 4.52
C VAL A 433 38.89 14.12 4.38
N GLN A 434 39.77 13.14 4.19
CA GLN A 434 41.19 13.40 3.95
C GLN A 434 41.38 14.26 2.70
N GLY A 435 42.14 15.34 2.80
CA GLY A 435 42.39 16.29 1.71
C GLY A 435 41.29 17.35 1.51
N GLY A 436 40.07 17.14 2.00
CA GLY A 436 38.97 18.07 1.78
C GLY A 436 39.10 19.41 2.53
N ALA A 437 39.85 19.47 3.64
CA ALA A 437 40.20 20.75 4.27
C ALA A 437 41.00 21.68 3.34
N GLN A 438 41.84 21.12 2.47
CA GLN A 438 42.62 21.89 1.50
C GLN A 438 41.76 22.38 0.33
N VAL A 439 40.81 21.54 -0.11
CA VAL A 439 39.77 21.92 -1.08
C VAL A 439 38.94 23.07 -0.52
N TRP A 440 38.44 22.96 0.71
CA TRP A 440 37.69 24.03 1.37
C TRP A 440 38.50 25.34 1.48
N LYS A 441 39.80 25.26 1.75
CA LYS A 441 40.65 26.45 1.83
C LYS A 441 40.71 27.23 0.51
N HIS A 442 40.72 26.56 -0.64
CA HIS A 442 40.77 27.19 -1.96
C HIS A 442 39.37 27.54 -2.50
N GLU A 443 38.43 26.60 -2.41
CA GLU A 443 37.11 26.69 -3.04
C GLU A 443 36.03 27.24 -2.10
N GLY A 444 36.28 27.27 -0.80
CA GLY A 444 35.29 27.68 0.22
C GLY A 444 34.64 29.05 -0.01
N PRO A 445 35.41 30.12 -0.33
CA PRO A 445 34.81 31.42 -0.68
C PRO A 445 33.87 31.35 -1.88
N ARG A 446 34.24 30.60 -2.94
CA ARG A 446 33.40 30.39 -4.13
C ARG A 446 32.14 29.62 -3.78
N LEU A 447 32.28 28.49 -3.08
CA LEU A 447 31.15 27.63 -2.68
C LEU A 447 30.19 28.37 -1.74
N THR A 448 30.69 29.19 -0.83
CA THR A 448 29.86 30.02 0.07
C THR A 448 29.06 31.08 -0.70
N ALA A 449 29.68 31.74 -1.68
CA ALA A 449 28.99 32.70 -2.54
C ALA A 449 27.90 32.02 -3.37
N ILE A 450 28.19 30.85 -3.94
CA ILE A 450 27.21 30.04 -4.70
C ILE A 450 26.05 29.61 -3.81
N ALA A 451 26.31 29.10 -2.61
CA ALA A 451 25.27 28.67 -1.67
C ALA A 451 24.26 29.78 -1.34
N THR A 452 24.67 31.05 -1.40
CA THR A 452 23.82 32.20 -1.09
C THR A 452 23.15 32.79 -2.33
N ALA A 453 23.90 32.99 -3.42
CA ALA A 453 23.43 33.71 -4.60
C ALA A 453 22.80 32.80 -5.65
N HIS A 454 23.31 31.56 -5.79
CA HIS A 454 22.92 30.60 -6.82
C HIS A 454 22.83 29.19 -6.24
N PRO A 455 21.95 28.94 -5.24
CA PRO A 455 21.90 27.68 -4.50
C PRO A 455 21.68 26.45 -5.39
N ASP A 456 21.02 26.60 -6.54
CA ASP A 456 20.81 25.51 -7.50
C ASP A 456 22.13 24.95 -8.08
N GLU A 457 23.15 25.80 -8.20
CA GLU A 457 24.44 25.42 -8.74
C GLU A 457 25.36 24.76 -7.70
N LEU A 458 25.00 24.82 -6.41
CA LEU A 458 25.86 24.37 -5.31
C LEU A 458 26.26 22.89 -5.40
N PRO A 459 25.36 21.93 -5.67
CA PRO A 459 25.75 20.52 -5.83
C PRO A 459 26.76 20.33 -6.96
N ARG A 460 26.56 21.01 -8.09
CA ARG A 460 27.47 20.93 -9.24
C ARG A 460 28.83 21.54 -8.91
N ALA A 461 28.85 22.74 -8.33
CA ALA A 461 30.09 23.42 -7.95
C ALA A 461 30.89 22.60 -6.93
N LEU A 462 30.21 21.92 -6.00
CA LEU A 462 30.84 21.00 -5.06
C LEU A 462 31.45 19.78 -5.76
N ARG A 463 30.76 19.17 -6.73
CA ARG A 463 31.33 18.07 -7.54
C ARG A 463 32.61 18.51 -8.25
N GLU A 464 32.59 19.69 -8.87
CA GLU A 464 33.75 20.26 -9.56
C GLU A 464 34.92 20.49 -8.59
N ALA A 465 34.65 21.08 -7.41
CA ALA A 465 35.66 21.30 -6.38
C ALA A 465 36.26 19.99 -5.84
N ALA A 466 35.42 18.98 -5.59
CA ALA A 466 35.84 17.66 -5.15
C ALA A 466 36.70 16.96 -6.20
N ALA A 467 36.32 17.02 -7.49
CA ALA A 467 37.08 16.43 -8.59
C ALA A 467 38.47 17.05 -8.75
N VAL A 468 38.60 18.38 -8.65
CA VAL A 468 39.91 19.08 -8.64
C VAL A 468 40.76 18.64 -7.44
N GLY A 469 40.12 18.38 -6.30
CA GLY A 469 40.76 17.84 -5.10
C GLY A 469 41.06 16.33 -5.14
N SER A 470 40.76 15.63 -6.23
CA SER A 470 40.86 14.16 -6.32
C SER A 470 40.05 13.41 -5.26
N LEU A 471 38.90 13.98 -4.86
CA LEU A 471 37.93 13.38 -3.95
C LEU A 471 36.80 12.72 -4.75
N ASP A 472 36.08 11.77 -4.15
CA ASP A 472 34.85 11.23 -4.71
C ASP A 472 33.73 12.29 -4.68
N ALA A 473 33.44 12.86 -5.85
CA ALA A 473 32.49 13.95 -6.02
C ALA A 473 31.07 13.60 -5.56
N GLU A 474 30.59 12.39 -5.85
CA GLU A 474 29.22 11.98 -5.48
C GLU A 474 29.13 11.68 -3.99
N ALA A 475 30.16 11.03 -3.41
CA ALA A 475 30.21 10.80 -1.97
C ALA A 475 30.19 12.11 -1.18
N ILE A 476 30.93 13.14 -1.65
CA ILE A 476 30.98 14.44 -0.97
C ILE A 476 29.66 15.22 -1.07
N VAL A 477 28.97 15.20 -2.22
CA VAL A 477 27.63 15.79 -2.31
C VAL A 477 26.63 15.05 -1.40
N LEU A 478 26.65 13.72 -1.42
CA LEU A 478 25.80 12.92 -0.53
C LEU A 478 26.07 13.25 0.94
N GLN A 479 27.34 13.37 1.32
CA GLN A 479 27.73 13.74 2.68
C GLN A 479 27.26 15.15 3.05
N ALA A 480 27.45 16.14 2.17
CA ALA A 480 26.96 17.51 2.37
C ALA A 480 25.44 17.56 2.52
N THR A 481 24.68 16.82 1.70
CA THR A 481 23.21 16.75 1.85
C THR A 481 22.77 16.12 3.16
N ARG A 482 23.49 15.12 3.68
CA ARG A 482 23.19 14.52 5.00
C ARG A 482 23.54 15.46 6.15
N VAL A 483 24.65 16.21 6.06
CA VAL A 483 24.99 17.26 7.03
C VAL A 483 23.91 18.34 7.03
N ALA A 484 23.54 18.86 5.84
CA ALA A 484 22.48 19.85 5.71
C ALA A 484 21.16 19.33 6.28
N GLY A 485 20.82 18.06 6.04
CA GLY A 485 19.66 17.42 6.64
C GLY A 485 19.63 17.48 8.17
N ARG A 486 20.77 17.20 8.83
CA ARG A 486 20.91 17.33 10.29
C ARG A 486 20.76 18.79 10.75
N LEU A 487 21.38 19.74 10.04
CA LEU A 487 21.29 21.17 10.36
C LEU A 487 19.87 21.72 10.17
N ASN A 488 19.21 21.39 9.06
CA ASN A 488 17.80 21.72 8.82
C ASN A 488 16.90 21.15 9.92
N GLY A 489 17.21 19.95 10.41
CA GLY A 489 16.50 19.32 11.53
C GLY A 489 16.60 20.13 12.84
N ARG A 490 17.73 20.81 13.10
CA ARG A 490 17.87 21.72 14.27
C ARG A 490 16.91 22.90 14.22
N ASP A 491 16.51 23.33 13.03
CA ASP A 491 15.52 24.42 12.86
C ASP A 491 14.08 23.89 12.89
N ILE A 492 13.85 22.72 12.28
CA ILE A 492 12.50 22.16 12.09
C ILE A 492 11.98 21.54 13.38
N VAL A 493 12.77 20.67 14.02
CA VAL A 493 12.32 19.76 15.09
C VAL A 493 11.82 20.50 16.34
N PRO A 494 12.51 21.54 16.86
CA PRO A 494 12.05 22.25 18.06
C PRO A 494 10.67 22.90 17.92
N ALA A 495 10.28 23.30 16.70
CA ALA A 495 9.01 23.95 16.42
C ALA A 495 7.82 22.97 16.39
N LEU A 496 8.06 21.67 16.17
CA LEU A 496 7.00 20.68 15.90
C LEU A 496 6.01 20.54 17.05
N ALA A 497 6.48 20.49 18.29
CA ALA A 497 5.60 20.31 19.44
C ALA A 497 4.77 21.58 19.75
N GLY A 498 5.13 22.73 19.20
CA GLY A 498 4.31 23.95 19.24
C GLY A 498 3.34 24.09 18.06
N ASP A 499 3.44 23.23 17.05
CA ASP A 499 2.63 23.33 15.83
C ASP A 499 1.23 22.73 16.06
N PRO A 500 0.15 23.52 15.94
CA PRO A 500 -1.21 23.04 16.18
C PRO A 500 -1.61 21.83 15.32
N ARG A 501 -0.98 21.62 14.16
CA ARG A 501 -1.28 20.48 13.27
C ARG A 501 -1.09 19.12 13.95
N TYR A 502 -0.20 19.01 14.93
CA TYR A 502 0.09 17.74 15.61
C TYR A 502 -0.67 17.57 16.92
N HIS A 503 -1.30 18.63 17.43
CA HIS A 503 -2.02 18.63 18.70
C HIS A 503 -3.32 17.82 18.61
N ALA A 504 -3.72 17.20 19.72
CA ALA A 504 -4.95 16.41 19.80
C ALA A 504 -6.17 17.20 19.35
N GLN A 505 -6.31 18.47 19.76
CA GLN A 505 -7.42 19.35 19.38
C GLN A 505 -7.63 19.50 17.86
N SER A 506 -6.55 19.42 17.06
CA SER A 506 -6.62 19.51 15.60
C SER A 506 -6.89 18.16 14.94
N ASN A 507 -6.75 17.08 15.70
CA ASN A 507 -6.86 15.70 15.25
C ASN A 507 -8.03 14.98 15.95
N VAL A 508 -9.09 15.69 16.35
CA VAL A 508 -10.33 15.09 16.89
C VAL A 508 -11.42 14.87 15.85
N LYS A 509 -11.34 15.52 14.68
CA LYS A 509 -12.43 15.50 13.70
C LYS A 509 -12.50 14.14 13.01
N GLU A 510 -13.60 13.43 13.23
CA GLU A 510 -13.91 12.16 12.60
C GLU A 510 -14.55 12.35 11.20
N PRO A 511 -14.59 11.28 10.38
CA PRO A 511 -15.33 11.28 9.12
C PRO A 511 -16.81 11.61 9.35
N ARG A 512 -17.44 12.22 8.34
CA ARG A 512 -18.82 12.69 8.47
C ARG A 512 -19.78 11.52 8.38
N HIS A 513 -20.57 11.30 9.42
CA HIS A 513 -21.73 10.40 9.39
C HIS A 513 -23.04 11.17 9.15
N ILE A 514 -23.99 10.51 8.50
CA ILE A 514 -25.34 10.99 8.23
C ILE A 514 -26.37 10.06 8.88
N ALA A 515 -27.59 10.57 9.09
CA ALA A 515 -28.71 9.78 9.60
C ALA A 515 -29.33 8.92 8.49
N SER A 516 -28.52 8.05 7.88
CA SER A 516 -28.91 7.02 6.91
C SER A 516 -28.27 5.70 7.31
N THR A 517 -29.00 4.60 7.17
CA THR A 517 -28.48 3.25 7.41
C THR A 517 -28.01 2.67 6.09
N LEU A 518 -26.79 2.15 6.06
CA LEU A 518 -26.25 1.50 4.87
C LEU A 518 -27.15 0.31 4.51
N ALA A 519 -27.52 0.22 3.24
CA ALA A 519 -28.26 -0.91 2.69
C ALA A 519 -27.38 -1.69 1.70
N LEU A 520 -27.81 -2.92 1.36
CA LEU A 520 -27.14 -3.75 0.35
C LEU A 520 -27.00 -2.98 -0.98
N TYR A 521 -28.12 -2.44 -1.47
CA TYR A 521 -28.21 -1.57 -2.64
C TYR A 521 -28.54 -0.13 -2.24
N ASP A 522 -28.32 0.80 -3.16
CA ASP A 522 -28.77 2.20 -3.07
C ASP A 522 -28.15 2.95 -1.88
N CYS A 523 -26.84 2.76 -1.65
CA CYS A 523 -26.11 3.67 -0.77
C CYS A 523 -26.01 5.07 -1.39
N ILE A 524 -25.55 6.05 -0.63
CA ILE A 524 -25.38 7.43 -1.14
C ILE A 524 -24.30 7.60 -2.23
N ASN A 525 -23.65 6.50 -2.66
CA ASN A 525 -22.77 6.44 -3.81
C ASN A 525 -21.62 7.46 -3.78
N CYS A 526 -20.94 7.54 -2.63
CA CYS A 526 -19.84 8.48 -2.40
C CYS A 526 -18.43 7.93 -2.72
N ASP A 527 -18.31 6.63 -3.02
CA ASP A 527 -17.06 5.91 -3.36
C ASP A 527 -15.91 5.99 -2.34
N LEU A 528 -16.17 6.54 -1.16
CA LEU A 528 -15.15 6.72 -0.12
C LEU A 528 -14.52 5.39 0.29
N CYS A 529 -15.32 4.34 0.39
CA CYS A 529 -14.88 2.99 0.75
C CYS A 529 -13.97 2.32 -0.29
N ILE A 530 -14.07 2.69 -1.58
CA ILE A 530 -13.18 2.21 -2.63
C ILE A 530 -11.79 2.79 -2.36
N SER A 531 -11.70 4.12 -2.32
CA SER A 531 -10.41 4.81 -2.12
C SER A 531 -9.75 4.54 -0.77
N ALA A 532 -10.54 4.26 0.27
CA ALA A 532 -10.05 3.94 1.60
C ALA A 532 -9.68 2.45 1.77
N CYS A 533 -10.05 1.57 0.83
CA CYS A 533 -9.71 0.15 0.95
C CYS A 533 -8.22 -0.06 0.65
N PRO A 534 -7.40 -0.53 1.62
CA PRO A 534 -5.96 -0.67 1.38
C PRO A 534 -5.59 -1.81 0.42
N ASN A 535 -6.53 -2.71 0.13
CA ASN A 535 -6.33 -3.91 -0.70
C ASN A 535 -7.05 -3.84 -2.06
N ASP A 536 -7.69 -2.70 -2.38
CA ASP A 536 -8.54 -2.55 -3.58
C ASP A 536 -9.66 -3.62 -3.67
N ALA A 537 -10.27 -3.94 -2.53
CA ALA A 537 -11.26 -5.01 -2.42
C ALA A 537 -12.70 -4.57 -2.70
N ILE A 538 -12.97 -3.27 -2.73
CA ILE A 538 -14.30 -2.71 -2.97
C ILE A 538 -14.28 -2.03 -4.32
N PHE A 539 -15.21 -2.38 -5.20
CA PHE A 539 -15.30 -1.81 -6.54
C PHE A 539 -16.74 -1.39 -6.84
N ALA A 540 -16.88 -0.43 -7.76
CA ALA A 540 -18.18 0.02 -8.23
C ALA A 540 -18.64 -0.78 -9.45
N TYR A 541 -19.95 -0.93 -9.60
CA TYR A 541 -20.57 -1.48 -10.79
C TYR A 541 -21.90 -0.75 -11.08
N ASN A 542 -22.31 -0.76 -12.35
CA ASN A 542 -23.56 -0.14 -12.78
C ASN A 542 -24.63 -1.20 -12.99
N ALA A 543 -25.74 -1.06 -12.28
CA ALA A 543 -26.93 -1.90 -12.42
C ALA A 543 -28.10 -1.12 -13.01
N SER A 544 -28.98 -1.80 -13.75
CA SER A 544 -30.22 -1.19 -14.23
C SER A 544 -31.23 -1.06 -13.08
N PRO A 545 -31.79 0.14 -12.82
CA PRO A 545 -32.83 0.31 -11.83
C PRO A 545 -34.04 -0.58 -12.12
N VAL A 546 -34.57 -1.22 -11.08
CA VAL A 546 -35.71 -2.12 -11.18
C VAL A 546 -36.59 -1.98 -9.95
N LYS A 547 -37.90 -1.96 -10.14
CA LYS A 547 -38.89 -2.05 -9.07
C LYS A 547 -39.99 -2.97 -9.53
N THR A 548 -40.10 -4.14 -8.90
CA THR A 548 -41.00 -5.19 -9.35
C THR A 548 -41.60 -5.94 -8.15
N PRO A 549 -42.89 -6.30 -8.19
CA PRO A 549 -43.41 -7.28 -7.25
C PRO A 549 -42.69 -8.62 -7.47
N THR A 550 -42.50 -9.36 -6.39
CA THR A 550 -41.95 -10.72 -6.44
C THR A 550 -43.01 -11.70 -5.96
N GLU A 551 -42.72 -12.97 -6.13
CA GLU A 551 -43.61 -14.07 -5.79
C GLU A 551 -42.90 -14.99 -4.81
N LEU A 552 -43.60 -15.42 -3.77
CA LEU A 552 -43.20 -16.56 -2.96
C LEU A 552 -43.63 -17.83 -3.70
N LEU A 553 -42.65 -18.57 -4.21
CA LEU A 553 -42.85 -19.84 -4.89
C LEU A 553 -42.79 -20.98 -3.90
N ARG A 554 -43.77 -21.86 -3.99
CA ARG A 554 -43.91 -23.07 -3.20
C ARG A 554 -43.93 -24.26 -4.13
N LEU A 555 -42.80 -24.96 -4.20
CA LEU A 555 -42.70 -26.19 -4.97
C LEU A 555 -43.04 -27.36 -4.05
N ARG A 556 -44.04 -28.14 -4.45
CA ARG A 556 -44.59 -29.25 -3.66
C ARG A 556 -44.44 -30.58 -4.39
N ASN A 557 -44.45 -31.66 -3.61
CA ASN A 557 -44.35 -33.03 -4.11
C ASN A 557 -45.39 -33.29 -5.23
N GLY A 558 -44.94 -33.74 -6.41
CA GLY A 558 -45.75 -33.81 -7.64
C GLY A 558 -45.59 -32.65 -8.64
N SER A 559 -44.53 -31.83 -8.50
CA SER A 559 -44.22 -30.68 -9.37
C SER A 559 -45.30 -29.60 -9.41
N GLN A 560 -46.11 -29.49 -8.35
CA GLN A 560 -47.08 -28.43 -8.22
C GLN A 560 -46.37 -27.15 -7.77
N LEU A 561 -46.29 -26.16 -8.66
CA LEU A 561 -45.77 -24.83 -8.38
C LEU A 561 -46.93 -23.93 -7.94
N VAL A 562 -46.89 -23.48 -6.69
CA VAL A 562 -47.88 -22.56 -6.13
C VAL A 562 -47.25 -21.18 -5.95
N HIS A 563 -47.94 -20.15 -6.43
CA HIS A 563 -47.51 -18.76 -6.37
C HIS A 563 -48.27 -18.03 -5.26
N ALA A 564 -47.56 -17.24 -4.46
CA ALA A 564 -48.11 -16.31 -3.49
C ALA A 564 -47.39 -14.95 -3.60
N PRO A 565 -47.97 -13.84 -3.11
CA PRO A 565 -47.27 -12.56 -3.08
C PRO A 565 -45.95 -12.63 -2.29
N GLY A 566 -44.86 -12.18 -2.91
CA GLY A 566 -43.53 -12.07 -2.30
C GLY A 566 -43.26 -10.70 -1.68
N LYS A 567 -42.01 -10.47 -1.27
CA LYS A 567 -41.55 -9.25 -0.58
C LYS A 567 -41.29 -8.06 -1.51
N GLY A 568 -41.24 -8.28 -2.82
CA GLY A 568 -40.81 -7.31 -3.81
C GLY A 568 -39.28 -7.21 -3.95
N PHE A 569 -38.83 -6.66 -5.07
CA PHE A 569 -37.43 -6.33 -5.32
C PHE A 569 -37.33 -4.90 -5.84
N ALA A 570 -36.42 -4.11 -5.26
CA ALA A 570 -36.18 -2.73 -5.66
C ALA A 570 -34.68 -2.40 -5.60
N LEU A 571 -34.19 -1.84 -6.70
CA LEU A 571 -32.87 -1.22 -6.85
C LEU A 571 -33.12 0.08 -7.62
N ARG A 572 -32.73 1.22 -7.06
CA ARG A 572 -33.11 2.55 -7.57
C ARG A 572 -31.95 3.26 -8.25
N GLU A 573 -30.77 3.15 -7.67
CA GLU A 573 -29.57 3.83 -8.14
C GLU A 573 -28.85 2.98 -9.18
N VAL A 574 -28.27 3.63 -10.19
CA VAL A 574 -27.45 2.91 -11.19
C VAL A 574 -26.15 2.44 -10.55
N HIS A 575 -25.50 3.32 -9.79
CA HIS A 575 -24.21 3.06 -9.19
C HIS A 575 -24.35 2.22 -7.92
N GLN A 576 -23.65 1.10 -7.87
CA GLN A 576 -23.69 0.14 -6.77
C GLN A 576 -22.26 -0.30 -6.41
N LEU A 577 -22.11 -0.95 -5.26
CA LEU A 577 -20.81 -1.37 -4.72
C LEU A 577 -20.80 -2.86 -4.41
N ALA A 578 -19.68 -3.51 -4.71
CA ALA A 578 -19.41 -4.91 -4.38
C ALA A 578 -18.06 -5.05 -3.66
N VAL A 579 -17.91 -6.16 -2.96
CA VAL A 579 -16.71 -6.57 -2.22
C VAL A 579 -16.18 -7.85 -2.84
N LEU A 580 -14.92 -7.82 -3.25
CA LEU A 580 -14.20 -9.00 -3.69
C LEU A 580 -13.65 -9.74 -2.46
N ASP A 581 -14.17 -10.94 -2.20
CA ASP A 581 -13.90 -11.68 -0.96
C ASP A 581 -12.40 -11.93 -0.76
N GLY A 582 -11.73 -12.39 -1.82
CA GLY A 582 -10.30 -12.72 -1.79
C GLY A 582 -9.39 -11.51 -1.55
N LEU A 583 -9.86 -10.27 -1.67
CA LEU A 583 -9.02 -9.10 -1.35
C LEU A 583 -9.41 -8.43 -0.03
N CYS A 584 -10.60 -8.73 0.48
CA CYS A 584 -11.11 -8.13 1.69
C CYS A 584 -10.61 -8.89 2.92
N ASN A 585 -9.68 -8.27 3.66
CA ASN A 585 -9.19 -8.77 4.93
C ASN A 585 -10.05 -8.37 6.15
N GLU A 586 -11.19 -7.70 5.93
CA GLU A 586 -12.08 -7.23 7.00
C GLU A 586 -11.37 -6.28 8.00
N CYS A 587 -10.42 -5.47 7.52
CA CYS A 587 -9.70 -4.52 8.36
C CYS A 587 -10.56 -3.39 8.96
N SER A 588 -11.81 -3.23 8.50
CA SER A 588 -12.80 -2.19 8.80
C SER A 588 -12.48 -0.76 8.39
N ASN A 589 -11.38 -0.49 7.67
CA ASN A 589 -11.10 0.89 7.27
C ASN A 589 -12.22 1.51 6.41
N CYS A 590 -12.93 0.71 5.60
CA CYS A 590 -14.08 1.20 4.83
C CYS A 590 -15.32 1.55 5.69
N ASP A 591 -15.46 0.98 6.90
CA ASP A 591 -16.52 1.29 7.85
C ASP A 591 -16.34 2.69 8.42
N VAL A 592 -15.12 2.99 8.87
CA VAL A 592 -14.71 4.30 9.39
C VAL A 592 -15.06 5.46 8.43
N TYR A 593 -14.90 5.27 7.12
CA TYR A 593 -15.16 6.29 6.12
C TYR A 593 -16.57 6.23 5.50
N CYS A 594 -17.38 5.23 5.85
CA CYS A 594 -18.75 5.16 5.36
C CYS A 594 -19.60 6.25 6.04
N PRO A 595 -20.20 7.18 5.28
CA PRO A 595 -21.05 8.20 5.92
C PRO A 595 -22.34 7.61 6.48
N GLU A 596 -22.77 6.45 6.00
CA GLU A 596 -23.97 5.78 6.46
C GLU A 596 -23.65 4.84 7.62
N GLN A 597 -24.65 4.53 8.45
CA GLN A 597 -24.51 3.60 9.56
C GLN A 597 -24.43 2.17 9.01
N GLY A 598 -23.25 1.57 9.03
CA GLY A 598 -23.00 0.19 8.64
C GLY A 598 -21.69 0.01 7.88
N ALA A 599 -21.18 -1.23 7.86
CA ALA A 599 -19.88 -1.54 7.29
C ALA A 599 -19.99 -2.06 5.84
N PRO A 600 -19.40 -1.36 4.84
CA PRO A 600 -19.45 -1.81 3.44
C PRO A 600 -18.95 -3.24 3.23
N PHE A 601 -17.84 -3.62 3.88
CA PHE A 601 -17.24 -4.95 3.74
C PHE A 601 -18.12 -6.10 4.24
N GLN A 602 -19.09 -5.82 5.12
CA GLN A 602 -20.01 -6.80 5.67
C GLN A 602 -21.30 -6.87 4.86
N LEU A 603 -21.80 -5.72 4.40
CA LEU A 603 -23.15 -5.60 3.85
C LEU A 603 -23.21 -5.67 2.32
N LYS A 604 -22.21 -5.13 1.60
CA LYS A 604 -22.25 -5.04 0.14
C LYS A 604 -22.12 -6.40 -0.53
N GLU A 605 -22.50 -6.46 -1.80
CA GLU A 605 -22.51 -7.72 -2.54
C GLU A 605 -21.14 -8.37 -2.56
N ARG A 606 -21.05 -9.62 -2.12
CA ARG A 606 -19.79 -10.35 -2.07
C ARG A 606 -19.61 -11.15 -3.34
N VAL A 607 -18.44 -11.01 -3.94
CA VAL A 607 -18.06 -11.72 -5.16
C VAL A 607 -16.78 -12.51 -4.90
N PHE A 608 -16.71 -13.72 -5.41
CA PHE A 608 -15.55 -14.59 -5.35
C PHE A 608 -14.86 -14.65 -6.72
N LEU A 609 -13.53 -14.70 -6.72
CA LEU A 609 -12.72 -14.78 -7.94
C LEU A 609 -12.95 -16.10 -8.68
N ASN A 610 -13.06 -17.19 -7.94
CA ASN A 610 -13.20 -18.54 -8.47
C ASN A 610 -14.02 -19.43 -7.53
N LEU A 611 -14.39 -20.60 -8.04
CA LEU A 611 -15.29 -21.52 -7.35
C LEU A 611 -14.65 -22.18 -6.12
N ASP A 612 -13.34 -22.34 -6.10
CA ASP A 612 -12.63 -22.92 -4.96
C ASP A 612 -12.65 -21.97 -3.76
N ASP A 613 -12.44 -20.67 -3.99
CA ASP A 613 -12.60 -19.65 -2.95
C ASP A 613 -14.03 -19.66 -2.40
N PHE A 614 -15.03 -19.67 -3.29
CA PHE A 614 -16.45 -19.73 -2.91
C PHE A 614 -16.78 -20.95 -2.03
N ARG A 615 -16.26 -22.13 -2.37
CA ARG A 615 -16.45 -23.38 -1.63
C ARG A 615 -15.68 -23.41 -0.31
N SER A 616 -14.49 -22.80 -0.26
CA SER A 616 -13.66 -22.76 0.95
C SER A 616 -14.23 -21.85 2.05
N ALA A 617 -15.17 -20.96 1.71
CA ALA A 617 -15.82 -20.02 2.61
C ALA A 617 -17.32 -20.32 2.82
N PRO A 618 -17.72 -21.51 3.31
CA PRO A 618 -19.13 -21.94 3.37
C PRO A 618 -20.02 -21.08 4.26
N ALA A 619 -19.43 -20.32 5.19
CA ALA A 619 -20.14 -19.40 6.08
C ALA A 619 -20.41 -18.02 5.46
N ARG A 620 -19.96 -17.76 4.24
CA ARG A 620 -20.11 -16.46 3.57
C ARG A 620 -21.07 -16.56 2.39
N ASP A 621 -22.11 -15.75 2.42
CA ASP A 621 -22.98 -15.51 1.26
C ASP A 621 -22.23 -14.72 0.18
N GLY A 622 -22.59 -14.93 -1.09
CA GLY A 622 -22.01 -14.22 -2.22
C GLY A 622 -22.15 -14.96 -3.53
N PHE A 623 -21.41 -14.51 -4.55
CA PHE A 623 -21.54 -14.96 -5.93
C PHE A 623 -20.21 -15.33 -6.55
N CYS A 624 -20.21 -16.34 -7.41
CA CYS A 624 -19.05 -16.76 -8.19
C CYS A 624 -19.49 -17.14 -9.61
N ARG A 625 -18.71 -16.80 -10.62
CA ARG A 625 -18.92 -17.31 -11.98
C ARG A 625 -17.96 -18.45 -12.29
N GLN A 626 -18.48 -19.52 -12.88
CA GLN A 626 -17.70 -20.53 -13.58
C GLN A 626 -18.28 -20.68 -14.98
N GLU A 627 -17.50 -20.34 -16.01
CA GLU A 627 -17.96 -20.35 -17.40
C GLU A 627 -19.25 -19.54 -17.59
N ASN A 628 -20.34 -20.20 -18.04
CA ASN A 628 -21.67 -19.62 -18.20
C ASN A 628 -22.62 -19.92 -17.01
N THR A 629 -22.09 -20.32 -15.86
CA THR A 629 -22.87 -20.61 -14.65
C THR A 629 -22.55 -19.60 -13.56
N LEU A 630 -23.59 -19.00 -12.99
CA LEU A 630 -23.52 -18.21 -11.77
C LEU A 630 -23.83 -19.11 -10.57
N HIS A 631 -22.85 -19.29 -9.70
CA HIS A 631 -23.04 -19.89 -8.38
C HIS A 631 -23.37 -18.77 -7.38
N ALA A 632 -24.35 -19.01 -6.52
CA ALA A 632 -24.73 -18.09 -5.46
C ALA A 632 -24.90 -18.84 -4.14
N ARG A 633 -24.52 -18.21 -3.03
CA ARG A 633 -24.90 -18.61 -1.68
C ARG A 633 -25.67 -17.46 -1.06
N LEU A 634 -26.94 -17.70 -0.72
CA LEU A 634 -27.85 -16.68 -0.19
C LEU A 634 -28.61 -17.26 1.00
N GLY A 635 -28.46 -16.65 2.17
CA GLY A 635 -29.00 -17.17 3.43
C GLY A 635 -28.42 -18.54 3.79
N GLY A 636 -27.16 -18.81 3.42
CA GLY A 636 -26.51 -20.12 3.61
C GLY A 636 -26.99 -21.24 2.67
N VAL A 637 -27.87 -20.94 1.71
CA VAL A 637 -28.36 -21.90 0.71
C VAL A 637 -27.66 -21.65 -0.62
N GLU A 638 -27.19 -22.73 -1.26
CA GLU A 638 -26.51 -22.65 -2.55
C GLU A 638 -27.47 -22.83 -3.73
N PHE A 639 -27.23 -22.02 -4.77
CA PHE A 639 -27.96 -22.00 -6.02
C PHE A 639 -26.99 -21.93 -7.19
N SER A 640 -27.41 -22.44 -8.34
CA SER A 640 -26.74 -22.26 -9.62
C SER A 640 -27.73 -21.74 -10.65
N LEU A 641 -27.34 -20.70 -11.39
CA LEU A 641 -28.12 -20.09 -12.47
C LEU A 641 -27.32 -20.18 -13.77
N VAL A 642 -27.94 -20.74 -14.80
CA VAL A 642 -27.39 -20.85 -16.16
C VAL A 642 -28.26 -20.02 -17.09
N PRO A 643 -27.92 -18.74 -17.33
CA PRO A 643 -28.69 -17.88 -18.21
C PRO A 643 -28.35 -18.13 -19.68
N GLN A 644 -29.38 -18.06 -20.52
CA GLN A 644 -29.29 -18.10 -21.98
C GLN A 644 -30.09 -16.92 -22.56
N PRO A 645 -29.62 -15.66 -22.38
CA PRO A 645 -30.40 -14.47 -22.76
C PRO A 645 -30.80 -14.44 -24.24
N GLU A 646 -29.96 -15.00 -25.11
CA GLU A 646 -30.21 -15.11 -26.56
C GLU A 646 -31.46 -15.93 -26.90
N ARG A 647 -31.80 -16.91 -26.05
CA ARG A 647 -32.99 -17.75 -26.16
C ARG A 647 -34.12 -17.27 -25.27
N ASN A 648 -33.93 -16.13 -24.61
CA ASN A 648 -34.82 -15.57 -23.60
C ASN A 648 -35.17 -16.57 -22.48
N CYS A 649 -34.22 -17.45 -22.10
CA CYS A 649 -34.44 -18.44 -21.06
C CYS A 649 -33.26 -18.51 -20.09
N ALA A 650 -33.50 -19.11 -18.93
CA ALA A 650 -32.47 -19.45 -17.97
C ALA A 650 -32.92 -20.66 -17.15
N THR A 651 -31.96 -21.33 -16.53
CA THR A 651 -32.24 -22.46 -15.66
C THR A 651 -31.64 -22.19 -14.29
N MET A 652 -32.41 -22.35 -13.23
CA MET A 652 -31.91 -22.28 -11.85
C MET A 652 -32.02 -23.64 -11.18
N SER A 653 -30.99 -24.05 -10.44
CA SER A 653 -31.02 -25.24 -9.60
C SER A 653 -30.59 -24.90 -8.18
N GLY A 654 -31.20 -25.58 -7.21
CA GLY A 654 -30.69 -25.70 -5.84
C GLY A 654 -30.40 -27.16 -5.51
N ALA A 655 -30.14 -27.49 -4.24
CA ALA A 655 -29.86 -28.87 -3.83
C ALA A 655 -30.96 -29.87 -4.23
N ASP A 656 -32.22 -29.48 -4.02
CA ASP A 656 -33.37 -30.38 -4.11
C ASP A 656 -34.39 -29.96 -5.19
N PHE A 657 -34.04 -29.02 -6.08
CA PHE A 657 -34.95 -28.55 -7.13
C PHE A 657 -34.28 -27.95 -8.37
N HIS A 658 -35.10 -27.84 -9.41
CA HIS A 658 -34.77 -27.24 -10.69
C HIS A 658 -35.92 -26.34 -11.18
N LEU A 659 -35.59 -25.20 -11.76
CA LEU A 659 -36.55 -24.27 -12.36
C LEU A 659 -36.14 -23.89 -13.77
N ASP A 660 -37.13 -23.85 -14.65
CA ASP A 660 -37.02 -23.24 -15.96
C ASP A 660 -37.58 -21.83 -15.90
N LEU A 661 -36.80 -20.86 -16.40
CA LEU A 661 -37.08 -19.44 -16.32
C LEU A 661 -37.19 -18.86 -17.74
N GLN A 662 -38.11 -17.92 -17.93
CA GLN A 662 -37.99 -16.92 -18.98
C GLN A 662 -37.12 -15.77 -18.47
N TRP A 663 -36.20 -15.27 -19.29
CA TRP A 663 -35.25 -14.21 -18.88
C TRP A 663 -35.87 -12.82 -18.89
N GLU A 664 -36.70 -12.54 -19.90
CA GLU A 664 -37.31 -11.24 -20.15
C GLU A 664 -38.77 -11.37 -20.67
N PRO A 665 -39.78 -10.91 -19.89
CA PRO A 665 -39.67 -10.58 -18.47
C PRO A 665 -39.22 -11.80 -17.64
N LEU A 666 -38.49 -11.55 -16.55
CA LEU A 666 -38.00 -12.59 -15.65
C LEU A 666 -39.19 -13.29 -14.97
N GLN A 667 -39.44 -14.55 -15.33
CA GLN A 667 -40.58 -15.34 -14.83
C GLN A 667 -40.22 -16.82 -14.69
N VAL A 668 -40.73 -17.48 -13.65
CA VAL A 668 -40.63 -18.94 -13.51
C VAL A 668 -41.70 -19.60 -14.38
N ARG A 669 -41.27 -20.52 -15.26
CA ARG A 669 -42.13 -21.26 -16.19
C ARG A 669 -42.51 -22.62 -15.64
N GLU A 670 -41.52 -23.37 -15.19
CA GLU A 670 -41.70 -24.70 -14.63
C GLU A 670 -40.78 -24.89 -13.42
N GLY A 671 -41.18 -25.78 -12.51
CA GLY A 671 -40.37 -26.19 -11.37
C GLY A 671 -40.49 -27.69 -11.14
N ARG A 672 -39.38 -28.35 -10.81
CA ARG A 672 -39.31 -29.79 -10.54
C ARG A 672 -38.50 -30.03 -9.27
N LEU A 673 -38.98 -30.94 -8.43
CA LEU A 673 -38.22 -31.41 -7.27
C LEU A 673 -37.28 -32.54 -7.69
N THR A 674 -36.04 -32.51 -7.20
CA THR A 674 -35.07 -33.60 -7.36
C THR A 674 -35.00 -34.51 -6.13
N ASP A 675 -35.49 -34.05 -4.96
CA ASP A 675 -35.73 -34.84 -3.74
C ASP A 675 -37.16 -34.57 -3.20
N SER A 676 -37.68 -35.40 -2.31
CA SER A 676 -39.09 -35.34 -1.83
C SER A 676 -39.39 -34.23 -0.81
N ARG A 677 -38.59 -33.16 -0.76
CA ARG A 677 -38.76 -32.06 0.19
C ARG A 677 -39.46 -30.87 -0.46
N ASP A 678 -40.46 -30.34 0.23
CA ASP A 678 -41.10 -29.10 -0.20
C ASP A 678 -40.15 -27.92 -0.05
N ILE A 679 -40.18 -27.00 -1.03
CA ILE A 679 -39.28 -25.86 -1.08
C ILE A 679 -40.07 -24.57 -1.25
N ASP A 680 -39.70 -23.57 -0.44
CA ASP A 680 -40.26 -22.23 -0.46
C ASP A 680 -39.14 -21.22 -0.70
N PHE A 681 -39.26 -20.37 -1.72
CA PHE A 681 -38.35 -19.25 -1.90
C PHE A 681 -39.03 -18.08 -2.62
N ASP A 682 -38.51 -16.87 -2.38
CA ASP A 682 -39.03 -15.63 -2.97
C ASP A 682 -38.26 -15.29 -4.26
N THR A 683 -38.96 -14.96 -5.35
CA THR A 683 -38.33 -14.61 -6.64
C THR A 683 -37.48 -13.33 -6.56
N ALA A 684 -37.50 -12.58 -5.46
CA ALA A 684 -36.51 -11.55 -5.16
C ALA A 684 -35.06 -12.06 -5.29
N LEU A 685 -34.80 -13.34 -4.95
CA LEU A 685 -33.46 -13.92 -5.12
C LEU A 685 -33.08 -14.08 -6.59
N LEU A 686 -34.04 -14.39 -7.47
CA LEU A 686 -33.81 -14.50 -8.91
C LEU A 686 -33.44 -13.13 -9.49
N TRP A 687 -34.12 -12.08 -9.06
CA TRP A 687 -33.78 -10.71 -9.42
C TRP A 687 -32.38 -10.33 -8.95
N ARG A 688 -32.03 -10.67 -7.70
CA ARG A 688 -30.68 -10.47 -7.16
C ARG A 688 -29.61 -11.17 -8.01
N MET A 689 -29.82 -12.43 -8.36
CA MET A 689 -28.93 -13.22 -9.22
C MET A 689 -28.83 -12.64 -10.64
N LYS A 690 -29.96 -12.24 -11.25
CA LYS A 690 -30.00 -11.57 -12.56
C LYS A 690 -29.20 -10.27 -12.54
N THR A 691 -29.43 -9.42 -11.54
CA THR A 691 -28.71 -8.14 -11.39
C THR A 691 -27.21 -8.36 -11.29
N VAL A 692 -26.73 -9.29 -10.45
CA VAL A 692 -25.30 -9.59 -10.31
C VAL A 692 -24.72 -10.15 -11.61
N TRP A 693 -25.44 -11.06 -12.28
CA TRP A 693 -25.03 -11.60 -13.57
C TRP A 693 -24.81 -10.50 -14.61
N GLU A 694 -25.82 -9.68 -14.85
CA GLU A 694 -25.83 -8.64 -15.88
C GLU A 694 -24.86 -7.50 -15.56
N SER A 695 -24.74 -7.12 -14.28
CA SER A 695 -24.07 -5.87 -13.88
C SER A 695 -22.61 -6.06 -13.46
N ILE A 696 -22.20 -7.27 -13.07
CA ILE A 696 -20.83 -7.57 -12.63
C ILE A 696 -20.16 -8.52 -13.63
N PHE A 697 -20.73 -9.70 -13.83
CA PHE A 697 -20.08 -10.76 -14.60
C PHE A 697 -20.25 -10.62 -16.12
N HIS A 698 -21.29 -9.91 -16.57
CA HIS A 698 -21.59 -9.60 -17.97
C HIS A 698 -21.64 -8.08 -18.22
N SER A 699 -20.95 -7.32 -17.37
CA SER A 699 -20.83 -5.87 -17.52
C SER A 699 -20.08 -5.50 -18.79
N ASP A 700 -20.46 -4.38 -19.41
CA ASP A 700 -19.69 -3.77 -20.50
C ASP A 700 -18.45 -3.00 -20.02
N ALA A 701 -18.36 -2.74 -18.71
CA ALA A 701 -17.21 -2.13 -18.06
C ALA A 701 -16.30 -3.21 -17.44
N PRO A 702 -14.96 -3.08 -17.59
CA PRO A 702 -14.03 -3.99 -16.95
C PRO A 702 -14.14 -3.86 -15.43
N ASN A 703 -14.00 -4.98 -14.74
CA ASN A 703 -13.90 -5.05 -13.29
C ASN A 703 -13.06 -6.28 -12.89
N MET A 704 -12.89 -6.49 -11.59
CA MET A 704 -11.98 -7.53 -11.06
C MET A 704 -12.34 -8.97 -11.41
N VAL A 705 -13.60 -9.27 -11.72
CA VAL A 705 -14.06 -10.62 -12.08
C VAL A 705 -14.52 -10.74 -13.55
N ASN A 706 -14.47 -9.62 -14.27
CA ASN A 706 -14.71 -9.51 -15.69
C ASN A 706 -13.68 -8.54 -16.31
N PRO A 707 -12.40 -8.95 -16.37
CA PRO A 707 -11.31 -8.07 -16.78
C PRO A 707 -11.33 -7.75 -18.29
N ASP A 708 -11.99 -8.59 -19.09
CA ASP A 708 -12.22 -8.37 -20.52
C ASP A 708 -13.69 -8.64 -20.91
N PRO A 709 -14.55 -7.61 -20.87
CA PRO A 709 -15.95 -7.68 -21.30
C PRO A 709 -16.15 -8.16 -22.75
N ARG A 710 -15.12 -8.09 -23.61
CA ARG A 710 -15.24 -8.43 -25.04
C ARG A 710 -14.91 -9.90 -25.33
N ALA A 711 -14.12 -10.56 -24.48
CA ALA A 711 -13.72 -11.95 -24.69
C ALA A 711 -14.91 -12.93 -24.73
N GLY A 712 -15.97 -12.68 -23.94
CA GLY A 712 -17.20 -13.47 -23.96
C GLY A 712 -18.07 -13.28 -25.22
N ARG A 713 -17.72 -12.32 -26.09
CA ARG A 713 -18.41 -12.10 -27.37
C ARG A 713 -17.67 -12.74 -28.56
N THR A 714 -16.40 -13.09 -28.41
CA THR A 714 -15.57 -13.63 -29.51
C THR A 714 -15.79 -15.10 -29.84
N GLU A 715 -16.45 -15.90 -28.99
CA GLU A 715 -16.98 -17.22 -29.39
C GLU A 715 -18.22 -17.11 -30.31
N ARG A 716 -18.67 -15.88 -30.66
CA ARG A 716 -19.86 -15.65 -31.48
C ARG A 716 -19.58 -15.39 -32.97
N LEU A 717 -18.36 -15.65 -33.44
CA LEU A 717 -18.02 -15.58 -34.87
C LEU A 717 -17.13 -16.77 -35.27
N SER A 718 -17.66 -17.99 -35.15
CA SER A 718 -17.20 -19.14 -35.94
C SER A 718 -18.36 -20.08 -36.21
#